data_AF-A0A291IS67-F1
#
_entry.id   AF-A0A291IS67-F1
#
_cell.length_a   1.000
_cell.length_b   1.000
_cell.length_c   1.000
_cell.angle_alpha   90.00
_cell.angle_beta   90.00
_cell.angle_gamma   90.00
#
_symmetry.space_group_name_H-M   'P 1'
#
loop_
_entity.id
_entity.type
_entity.pdbx_description
1 polymer ?
#
loop_
_entity_poly.entity_id
_entity_poly.type
_entity_poly.pdbx_seq_one_letter_code
_entity_poly.pdbx_strand_id
1 'polypeptide(L)'
;MKKFWKSSYFAIIMLFIYIPIIIMIVFSFNSGDTVNVFEGFSGKAYDDFVHNSPFVRSIITSLFVAVISTAVSLVIGGAAAIGLSRCKKITQKSWLGIANIPLINADVVTAVSLMIIFLLSGVNFGIGTLIFAHISFNVPYVLITIMPRMRKIDKSTLEAAQDLGSKPHQILFKVILPILKPAFITAGAIAFAMSFDDFIISYFTGGPQTNVSTFIYTAKKVKPFIYAFGTLLVAAILLVIIIWNAIQVIKIKKKETEEALRGGYYKAKTFDKYYKKLNEDYIALNTQMVVKKTHRLSLWVKYFWLKFLIKIYSIKNYDKKISRLEWKQYKIRNEIRNEKRYYSRLERCEKSIAKKTEEMQKKANDAKRVAKISLQLDKLNDKKADLESEIEWIENRDEKAAKQAKKIQRQIDRWETEYNVELEAGNLSKKDITWYKKKIKILKEWKIEVEEGKNHYKLRMTTEKLRATRDLRNNKISELQAKLDALTPQVYVWTPITSSYDKRLKRAKTQTTTQIISAQRETYLETYLHRLQQNIVSEENKIDKLQVKVTNKHNKLFAPDSDDIAPKSKNWFQKSWKIISVALVAIAAFSGLTVAYVKNNIYDLTVANWGEYIDPELINKFEKETGYKVNYQTYDANETLYTKLYSFKYDLMVPSDYMVQRLANENRIEEIDWSKLNINAPVATAAKNQVSLAAETDKDKATINQALIDLMAQSKVNVNNDTDGGKTEQTILDYAVPYFWGDVVLVFNTNNQAVVNFLKSKNITISEEEGQEGMLSGKINWQLLQEAADAGLKVKLNNDPKNIFMIASQILYGKNNLVNKDEVNHAYDYLTGLIKNKNIDMVEGDSLITTAQTGQFDVAMMYSGDALYAETNRPSNLKKTYAYGRVKDKVLSPLEGIGEVEQRTNVYSDSMVVSKGIKETHRDAAYEFINFMYNEQNATDNSMYVGLASPVDSALKAISTQPEIDGEENEFKDYAELYKPIVTDPEYTKVYDEPLSFQNNNELDAYLVDLYNKLLTSINSK
;
A
#
# COMPACT_ATOMS: atom_id res chain seq x y z
N MET A 1 31.06 -13.26 -8.08
CA MET A 1 30.54 -11.98 -8.60
C MET A 1 29.06 -12.03 -8.99
N LYS A 2 28.57 -12.81 -9.98
CA LYS A 2 27.13 -12.80 -10.38
C LYS A 2 26.09 -13.06 -9.28
N LYS A 3 26.40 -13.87 -8.25
CA LYS A 3 25.50 -14.09 -7.09
C LYS A 3 25.49 -12.92 -6.10
N PHE A 4 26.63 -12.25 -5.95
CA PHE A 4 26.76 -11.08 -5.08
C PHE A 4 25.95 -9.92 -5.66
N TRP A 5 26.21 -9.57 -6.93
CA TRP A 5 25.45 -8.53 -7.65
C TRP A 5 23.92 -8.77 -7.69
N LYS A 6 23.47 -10.01 -7.84
CA LYS A 6 22.02 -10.35 -7.76
C LYS A 6 21.44 -10.17 -6.37
N SER A 7 22.20 -10.50 -5.32
CA SER A 7 21.74 -10.36 -3.93
C SER A 7 21.76 -8.90 -3.49
N SER A 8 22.78 -8.14 -3.90
CA SER A 8 22.88 -6.70 -3.66
C SER A 8 21.79 -5.92 -4.39
N TYR A 9 21.52 -6.23 -5.66
CA TYR A 9 20.42 -5.59 -6.41
C TYR A 9 19.05 -5.81 -5.75
N PHE A 10 18.76 -7.05 -5.32
CA PHE A 10 17.53 -7.34 -4.59
C PHE A 10 17.48 -6.60 -3.24
N ALA A 11 18.59 -6.56 -2.50
CA ALA A 11 18.66 -5.83 -1.23
C ALA A 11 18.41 -4.32 -1.42
N ILE A 12 18.96 -3.72 -2.47
CA ILE A 12 18.72 -2.30 -2.81
C ILE A 12 17.25 -2.06 -3.11
N ILE A 13 16.60 -2.91 -3.91
CA ILE A 13 15.15 -2.79 -4.20
C ILE A 13 14.33 -2.90 -2.91
N MET A 14 14.66 -3.87 -2.05
CA MET A 14 13.97 -4.04 -0.77
C MET A 14 14.17 -2.81 0.11
N LEU A 15 15.39 -2.30 0.25
CA LEU A 15 15.66 -1.08 1.00
C LEU A 15 14.88 0.10 0.43
N PHE A 16 14.86 0.29 -0.89
CA PHE A 16 14.11 1.36 -1.53
C PHE A 16 12.60 1.30 -1.24
N ILE A 17 12.01 0.09 -1.19
CA ILE A 17 10.58 -0.10 -0.88
C ILE A 17 10.29 0.10 0.62
N TYR A 18 11.15 -0.39 1.51
CA TYR A 18 10.87 -0.40 2.96
C TYR A 18 11.39 0.82 3.73
N ILE A 19 12.40 1.53 3.22
CA ILE A 19 12.93 2.74 3.89
C ILE A 19 11.83 3.80 4.09
N PRO A 20 11.01 4.17 3.09
CA PRO A 20 9.93 5.14 3.30
C PRO A 20 8.93 4.69 4.37
N ILE A 21 8.59 3.39 4.41
CA ILE A 21 7.69 2.82 5.42
C ILE A 21 8.33 2.91 6.82
N ILE A 22 9.63 2.63 6.94
CA ILE A 22 10.35 2.75 8.22
C ILE A 22 10.42 4.21 8.66
N ILE A 23 10.68 5.15 7.75
CA ILE A 23 10.69 6.58 8.04
C ILE A 23 9.30 7.02 8.52
N MET A 24 8.23 6.64 7.82
CA MET A 24 6.86 6.90 8.25
C MET A 24 6.59 6.36 9.65
N ILE A 25 7.02 5.12 9.96
CA ILE A 25 6.87 4.54 11.29
C ILE A 25 7.63 5.34 12.34
N VAL A 26 8.85 5.79 12.05
CA VAL A 26 9.64 6.62 12.99
C VAL A 26 8.95 7.97 13.22
N PHE A 27 8.52 8.65 12.15
CA PHE A 27 7.83 9.94 12.22
C PHE A 27 6.41 9.83 12.80
N SER A 28 5.82 8.63 12.90
CA SER A 28 4.58 8.44 13.66
C SER A 28 4.75 8.66 15.18
N PHE A 29 6.01 8.69 15.66
CA PHE A 29 6.35 9.06 17.02
C PHE A 29 6.95 10.46 17.11
N ASN A 30 6.75 11.33 16.10
CA ASN A 30 7.25 12.69 16.17
C ASN A 30 6.50 13.49 17.25
N SER A 31 7.21 14.29 18.04
CA SER A 31 6.62 15.21 19.01
C SER A 31 6.11 16.51 18.38
N GLY A 32 6.69 16.93 17.26
CA GLY A 32 6.27 18.14 16.55
C GLY A 32 4.98 17.94 15.76
N ASP A 33 4.30 19.04 15.43
CA ASP A 33 2.99 19.00 14.76
C ASP A 33 3.07 18.77 13.24
N THR A 34 4.28 18.71 12.67
CA THR A 34 4.53 18.44 11.24
C THR A 34 5.39 17.20 11.03
N VAL A 35 5.41 16.66 9.80
CA VAL A 35 6.28 15.53 9.40
C VAL A 35 7.55 15.95 8.66
N ASN A 36 7.82 17.26 8.57
CA ASN A 36 8.96 17.80 7.82
C ASN A 36 10.27 17.67 8.58
N VAL A 37 10.23 17.87 9.90
CA VAL A 37 11.40 17.80 10.79
C VAL A 37 11.06 16.88 11.97
N PHE A 38 11.98 15.98 12.32
CA PHE A 38 11.83 15.14 13.50
C PHE A 38 12.34 15.92 14.72
N GLU A 39 11.44 16.33 15.59
CA GLU A 39 11.75 17.18 16.75
C GLU A 39 12.05 16.35 18.01
N GLY A 40 11.40 15.20 18.16
CA GLY A 40 11.51 14.36 19.35
C GLY A 40 10.61 13.13 19.30
N PHE A 41 10.74 12.24 20.29
CA PHE A 41 9.93 11.02 20.40
C PHE A 41 8.74 11.24 21.34
N SER A 42 7.51 11.06 20.84
CA SER A 42 6.25 11.21 21.60
C SER A 42 5.18 10.22 21.14
N GLY A 43 4.24 9.90 22.04
CA GLY A 43 3.03 9.13 21.74
C GLY A 43 1.81 9.99 21.37
N LYS A 44 1.92 11.33 21.40
CA LYS A 44 0.83 12.30 21.17
C LYS A 44 0.03 11.98 19.90
N ALA A 45 0.71 11.70 18.79
CA ALA A 45 0.11 11.37 17.50
C ALA A 45 -0.91 10.22 17.53
N TYR A 46 -0.75 9.25 18.44
CA TYR A 46 -1.69 8.14 18.59
C TYR A 46 -2.94 8.54 19.39
N ASP A 47 -2.81 9.51 20.30
CA ASP A 47 -3.94 10.09 21.02
C ASP A 47 -4.75 11.01 20.10
N ASP A 48 -4.06 11.91 19.39
CA ASP A 48 -4.64 12.78 18.36
C ASP A 48 -5.41 11.96 17.31
N PHE A 49 -4.84 10.81 16.91
CA PHE A 49 -5.49 9.88 16.00
C PHE A 49 -6.86 9.39 16.51
N VAL A 50 -6.97 9.05 17.80
CA VAL A 50 -8.22 8.54 18.39
C VAL A 50 -9.23 9.65 18.58
N HIS A 51 -8.77 10.86 18.91
CA HIS A 51 -9.63 12.02 19.16
C HIS A 51 -10.03 12.79 17.90
N ASN A 52 -9.37 12.60 16.76
CA ASN A 52 -9.76 13.24 15.50
C ASN A 52 -11.02 12.59 14.88
N SER A 53 -12.20 13.08 15.29
CA SER A 53 -13.51 12.56 14.83
C SER A 53 -13.65 12.54 13.30
N PRO A 54 -13.28 13.60 12.54
CA PRO A 54 -13.32 13.58 11.08
C PRO A 54 -12.47 12.46 10.45
N PHE A 55 -11.25 12.26 10.95
CA PHE A 55 -10.35 11.24 10.41
C PHE A 55 -10.83 9.82 10.73
N VAL A 56 -11.28 9.56 11.96
CA VAL A 56 -11.82 8.25 12.36
C VAL A 56 -13.05 7.89 11.51
N ARG A 57 -13.94 8.86 11.22
CA ARG A 57 -15.07 8.67 10.30
C ARG A 57 -14.62 8.28 8.91
N SER A 58 -13.57 8.93 8.40
CA SER A 58 -13.03 8.60 7.07
C SER A 58 -12.56 7.14 6.98
N ILE A 59 -11.95 6.61 8.04
CA ILE A 59 -11.51 5.20 8.15
C ILE A 59 -12.69 4.24 8.14
N ILE A 60 -13.74 4.55 8.89
CA ILE A 60 -14.96 3.74 8.94
C ILE A 60 -15.62 3.72 7.56
N THR A 61 -15.72 4.88 6.90
CA THR A 61 -16.25 4.99 5.52
C THR A 61 -15.42 4.16 4.54
N SER A 62 -14.10 4.30 4.51
CA SER A 62 -13.21 3.50 3.64
C SER A 62 -13.38 2.01 3.87
N LEU A 63 -13.39 1.56 5.13
CA LEU A 63 -13.51 0.15 5.46
C LEU A 63 -14.89 -0.41 5.07
N PHE A 64 -15.96 0.34 5.33
CA PHE A 64 -17.33 -0.03 4.98
C PHE A 64 -17.50 -0.16 3.46
N VAL A 65 -17.08 0.87 2.71
CA VAL A 65 -17.13 0.88 1.23
C VAL A 65 -16.30 -0.26 0.66
N ALA A 66 -15.05 -0.44 1.13
CA ALA A 66 -14.16 -1.47 0.63
C ALA A 66 -14.68 -2.89 0.87
N VAL A 67 -15.28 -3.17 2.03
CA VAL A 67 -15.87 -4.48 2.33
C VAL A 67 -17.09 -4.76 1.44
N ILE A 68 -18.01 -3.81 1.34
CA ILE A 68 -19.26 -3.99 0.56
C ILE A 68 -18.95 -4.08 -0.93
N SER A 69 -18.18 -3.13 -1.46
CA SER A 69 -17.83 -3.09 -2.88
C SER A 69 -17.07 -4.36 -3.30
N THR A 70 -16.19 -4.88 -2.44
CA THR A 70 -15.47 -6.14 -2.66
C THR A 70 -16.41 -7.33 -2.64
N ALA A 71 -17.29 -7.44 -1.63
CA ALA A 71 -18.21 -8.55 -1.51
C ALA A 71 -19.14 -8.64 -2.73
N VAL A 72 -19.72 -7.51 -3.13
CA VAL A 72 -20.61 -7.42 -4.29
C VAL A 72 -19.85 -7.68 -5.59
N SER A 73 -18.65 -7.11 -5.75
CA SER A 73 -17.80 -7.34 -6.92
C SER A 73 -17.36 -8.80 -7.07
N LEU A 74 -17.10 -9.51 -5.97
CA LEU A 74 -16.78 -10.94 -6.02
C LEU A 74 -17.97 -11.76 -6.53
N VAL A 75 -19.19 -11.41 -6.13
CA VAL A 75 -20.40 -12.07 -6.62
C VAL A 75 -20.62 -11.78 -8.10
N ILE A 76 -20.61 -10.50 -8.49
CA ILE A 76 -20.85 -10.06 -9.88
C ILE A 76 -19.74 -10.57 -10.81
N GLY A 77 -18.48 -10.26 -10.50
CA GLY A 77 -17.32 -10.66 -11.28
C GLY A 77 -17.10 -12.17 -11.30
N GLY A 78 -17.40 -12.86 -10.20
CA GLY A 78 -17.37 -14.33 -10.14
C GLY A 78 -18.42 -14.97 -11.03
N ALA A 79 -19.67 -14.50 -10.97
CA ALA A 79 -20.76 -14.96 -11.83
C ALA A 79 -20.45 -14.68 -13.31
N ALA A 80 -19.96 -13.48 -13.62
CA ALA A 80 -19.56 -13.08 -14.96
C ALA A 80 -18.40 -13.93 -15.49
N ALA A 81 -17.35 -14.20 -14.69
CA ALA A 81 -16.25 -15.07 -15.09
C ALA A 81 -16.72 -16.50 -15.41
N ILE A 82 -17.60 -17.06 -14.57
CA ILE A 82 -18.15 -18.41 -14.78
C ILE A 82 -19.04 -18.43 -16.04
N GLY A 83 -19.90 -17.43 -16.24
CA GLY A 83 -20.75 -17.31 -17.42
C GLY A 83 -19.94 -17.14 -18.71
N LEU A 84 -19.07 -16.15 -18.75
CA LEU A 84 -18.22 -15.85 -19.91
C LEU A 84 -17.29 -17.00 -20.27
N SER A 85 -16.90 -17.85 -19.30
CA SER A 85 -16.06 -19.02 -19.58
C SER A 85 -16.75 -20.08 -20.45
N ARG A 86 -18.09 -20.07 -20.50
CA ARG A 86 -18.90 -20.98 -21.29
C ARG A 86 -19.30 -20.42 -22.66
N CYS A 87 -19.10 -19.12 -22.87
CA CYS A 87 -19.40 -18.45 -24.14
C CYS A 87 -18.33 -18.72 -25.21
N LYS A 88 -18.69 -18.46 -26.48
CA LYS A 88 -17.72 -18.48 -27.60
C LYS A 88 -16.60 -17.45 -27.37
N LYS A 89 -15.39 -17.73 -27.86
CA LYS A 89 -14.21 -16.87 -27.67
C LYS A 89 -14.41 -15.41 -28.11
N ILE A 90 -15.18 -15.19 -29.19
CA ILE A 90 -15.49 -13.86 -29.72
C ILE A 90 -16.33 -13.07 -28.70
N THR A 91 -17.48 -13.60 -28.29
CA THR A 91 -18.35 -13.02 -27.26
C THR A 91 -17.60 -12.75 -25.97
N GLN A 92 -16.79 -13.71 -25.54
CA GLN A 92 -15.95 -13.57 -24.36
C GLN A 92 -14.97 -12.39 -24.49
N LYS A 93 -14.30 -12.24 -25.63
CA LYS A 93 -13.34 -11.14 -25.85
C LYS A 93 -14.04 -9.78 -25.85
N SER A 94 -15.21 -9.66 -26.49
CA SER A 94 -15.99 -8.42 -26.52
C SER A 94 -16.44 -7.98 -25.13
N TRP A 95 -17.08 -8.88 -24.37
CA TRP A 95 -17.56 -8.57 -23.02
C TRP A 95 -16.42 -8.29 -22.03
N LEU A 96 -15.29 -9.00 -22.14
CA LEU A 96 -14.10 -8.68 -21.35
C LEU A 96 -13.51 -7.31 -21.73
N GLY A 97 -13.59 -6.93 -23.00
CA GLY A 97 -13.19 -5.59 -23.46
C GLY A 97 -14.04 -4.50 -22.81
N ILE A 98 -15.37 -4.65 -22.85
CA ILE A 98 -16.32 -3.71 -22.23
C ILE A 98 -16.10 -3.63 -20.71
N ALA A 99 -16.03 -4.79 -20.05
CA ALA A 99 -15.88 -4.84 -18.59
C ALA A 99 -14.56 -4.21 -18.10
N ASN A 100 -13.52 -4.19 -18.94
CA ASN A 100 -12.22 -3.64 -18.59
C ASN A 100 -12.02 -2.17 -18.99
N ILE A 101 -13.03 -1.48 -19.55
CA ILE A 101 -12.94 -0.04 -19.88
C ILE A 101 -12.45 0.80 -18.67
N PRO A 102 -12.99 0.61 -17.45
CA PRO A 102 -12.53 1.38 -16.28
C PRO A 102 -11.05 1.19 -15.95
N LEU A 103 -10.47 0.04 -16.31
CA LEU A 103 -9.07 -0.31 -16.01
C LEU A 103 -8.09 0.20 -17.08
N ILE A 104 -8.59 0.55 -18.26
CA ILE A 104 -7.79 1.05 -19.38
C ILE A 104 -7.74 2.58 -19.39
N ASN A 105 -8.82 3.23 -18.96
CA ASN A 105 -8.90 4.68 -18.87
C ASN A 105 -8.14 5.21 -17.65
N ALA A 106 -7.77 6.49 -17.69
CA ALA A 106 -7.30 7.18 -16.50
C ALA A 106 -8.44 7.26 -15.46
N ASP A 107 -8.10 7.12 -14.18
CA ASP A 107 -9.09 7.10 -13.08
C ASP A 107 -9.98 8.35 -13.07
N VAL A 108 -9.42 9.52 -13.41
CA VAL A 108 -10.18 10.79 -13.53
C VAL A 108 -11.27 10.70 -14.60
N VAL A 109 -10.99 10.08 -15.75
CA VAL A 109 -11.98 9.92 -16.82
C VAL A 109 -13.11 9.02 -16.36
N THR A 110 -12.79 7.92 -15.68
CA THR A 110 -13.79 7.02 -15.10
C THR A 110 -14.64 7.73 -14.04
N ALA A 111 -14.01 8.49 -13.15
CA ALA A 111 -14.68 9.24 -12.09
C ALA A 111 -15.65 10.29 -12.64
N VAL A 112 -15.21 11.14 -13.56
CA VAL A 112 -16.04 12.17 -14.20
C VAL A 112 -17.19 11.53 -15.01
N SER A 113 -16.92 10.43 -15.72
CA SER A 113 -17.95 9.71 -16.46
C SER A 113 -19.04 9.17 -15.54
N LEU A 114 -18.66 8.56 -14.40
CA LEU A 114 -19.61 8.06 -13.41
C LEU A 114 -20.39 9.19 -12.74
N MET A 115 -19.72 10.31 -12.43
CA MET A 115 -20.36 11.50 -11.90
C MET A 115 -21.45 12.03 -12.85
N ILE A 116 -21.15 12.16 -14.15
CA ILE A 116 -22.11 12.58 -15.16
C ILE A 116 -23.28 11.59 -15.23
N ILE A 117 -23.01 10.28 -15.19
CA ILE A 117 -24.06 9.26 -15.22
C ILE A 117 -24.99 9.39 -14.00
N PHE A 118 -24.44 9.57 -12.80
CA PHE A 118 -25.26 9.75 -11.59
C PHE A 118 -26.09 11.04 -11.63
N LEU A 119 -25.49 12.12 -12.12
CA LEU A 119 -26.16 13.41 -12.30
C LEU A 119 -27.33 13.28 -13.29
N LEU A 120 -27.10 12.69 -14.47
CA LEU A 120 -28.15 12.45 -15.48
C LEU A 120 -29.24 11.48 -15.00
N SER A 121 -28.88 10.57 -14.08
CA SER A 121 -29.84 9.63 -13.48
C SER A 121 -30.66 10.26 -12.35
N GLY A 122 -30.38 11.51 -11.94
CA GLY A 122 -31.04 12.18 -10.82
C GLY A 122 -30.77 11.54 -9.47
N VAL A 123 -29.67 10.79 -9.33
CA VAL A 123 -29.32 10.11 -8.07
C VAL A 123 -28.53 11.07 -7.20
N ASN A 124 -28.98 11.26 -5.95
CA ASN A 124 -28.22 12.05 -4.97
C ASN A 124 -26.89 11.37 -4.64
N PHE A 125 -25.81 12.14 -4.69
CA PHE A 125 -24.47 11.66 -4.34
C PHE A 125 -24.40 11.32 -2.85
N GLY A 126 -23.76 10.19 -2.55
CA GLY A 126 -23.60 9.69 -1.20
C GLY A 126 -22.97 8.30 -1.17
N ILE A 127 -23.22 7.56 -0.08
CA ILE A 127 -22.62 6.24 0.10
C ILE A 127 -23.04 5.24 -0.98
N GLY A 128 -24.27 5.37 -1.49
CA GLY A 128 -24.77 4.50 -2.56
C GLY A 128 -24.01 4.68 -3.86
N THR A 129 -23.89 5.93 -4.35
CA THR A 129 -23.13 6.25 -5.56
C THR A 129 -21.67 5.87 -5.41
N LEU A 130 -21.09 6.09 -4.22
CA LEU A 130 -19.73 5.67 -3.89
C LEU A 130 -19.56 4.14 -4.02
N ILE A 131 -20.43 3.35 -3.39
CA ILE A 131 -20.37 1.88 -3.47
C ILE A 131 -20.54 1.41 -4.93
N PHE A 132 -21.49 1.98 -5.69
CA PHE A 132 -21.68 1.62 -7.10
C PHE A 132 -20.48 1.97 -7.96
N ALA A 133 -19.88 3.14 -7.75
CA ALA A 133 -18.66 3.55 -8.44
C ALA A 133 -17.51 2.56 -8.14
N HIS A 134 -17.35 2.14 -6.89
CA HIS A 134 -16.34 1.17 -6.51
C HIS A 134 -16.59 -0.22 -7.06
N ILE A 135 -17.84 -0.66 -7.13
CA ILE A 135 -18.21 -1.92 -7.80
C ILE A 135 -17.83 -1.87 -9.28
N SER A 136 -18.05 -0.72 -9.95
CA SER A 136 -17.80 -0.59 -11.39
C SER A 136 -16.34 -0.86 -11.77
N PHE A 137 -15.37 -0.42 -10.97
CA PHE A 137 -13.95 -0.68 -11.22
C PHE A 137 -13.43 -1.95 -10.54
N ASN A 138 -14.05 -2.42 -9.45
CA ASN A 138 -13.64 -3.67 -8.81
C ASN A 138 -14.04 -4.93 -9.58
N VAL A 139 -15.18 -4.93 -10.27
CA VAL A 139 -15.61 -6.06 -11.11
C VAL A 139 -14.55 -6.45 -12.17
N PRO A 140 -13.92 -5.53 -12.92
CA PRO A 140 -12.83 -5.88 -13.82
C PRO A 140 -11.64 -6.56 -13.12
N TYR A 141 -11.19 -6.06 -11.95
CA TYR A 141 -10.12 -6.71 -11.17
C TYR A 141 -10.47 -8.15 -10.77
N VAL A 142 -11.72 -8.38 -10.36
CA VAL A 142 -12.22 -9.73 -10.05
C VAL A 142 -12.22 -10.61 -11.29
N LEU A 143 -12.72 -10.10 -12.43
CA LEU A 143 -12.77 -10.82 -13.70
C LEU A 143 -11.38 -11.25 -14.18
N ILE A 144 -10.40 -10.33 -14.25
CA ILE A 144 -9.05 -10.65 -14.71
C ILE A 144 -8.31 -11.63 -13.79
N THR A 145 -8.71 -11.69 -12.52
CA THR A 145 -8.11 -12.61 -11.53
C THR A 145 -8.73 -14.01 -11.59
N ILE A 146 -10.06 -14.11 -11.71
CA ILE A 146 -10.78 -15.39 -11.71
C ILE A 146 -10.73 -16.06 -13.09
N MET A 147 -10.81 -15.31 -14.17
CA MET A 147 -10.94 -15.85 -15.53
C MET A 147 -9.78 -16.77 -15.94
N PRO A 148 -8.49 -16.46 -15.67
CA PRO A 148 -7.37 -17.35 -15.99
C PRO A 148 -7.43 -18.67 -15.21
N ARG A 149 -8.03 -18.67 -14.02
CA ARG A 149 -8.22 -19.89 -13.20
C ARG A 149 -9.38 -20.71 -13.70
N MET A 150 -10.48 -20.07 -14.10
CA MET A 150 -11.62 -20.74 -14.72
C MET A 150 -11.22 -21.46 -16.01
N ARG A 151 -10.37 -20.84 -16.84
CA ARG A 151 -9.83 -21.44 -18.08
C ARG A 151 -8.93 -22.65 -17.84
N LYS A 152 -8.41 -22.85 -16.62
CA LYS A 152 -7.55 -23.98 -16.26
C LYS A 152 -8.31 -25.16 -15.66
N ILE A 153 -9.63 -25.02 -15.44
CA ILE A 153 -10.45 -26.14 -14.96
C ILE A 153 -10.57 -27.17 -16.08
N ASP A 154 -10.18 -28.41 -15.81
CA ASP A 154 -10.32 -29.49 -16.76
C ASP A 154 -11.81 -29.83 -16.96
N LYS A 155 -12.25 -29.80 -18.22
CA LYS A 155 -13.63 -30.15 -18.61
C LYS A 155 -13.98 -31.57 -18.17
N SER A 156 -13.02 -32.49 -18.19
CA SER A 156 -13.23 -33.88 -17.78
C SER A 156 -13.70 -33.98 -16.33
N THR A 157 -13.29 -33.05 -15.46
CA THR A 157 -13.72 -33.03 -14.05
C THR A 157 -15.18 -32.60 -13.91
N LEU A 158 -15.67 -31.74 -14.81
CA LEU A 158 -17.06 -31.31 -14.83
C LEU A 158 -17.96 -32.39 -15.42
N GLU A 159 -17.52 -33.06 -16.49
CA GLU A 159 -18.20 -34.19 -17.13
C GLU A 159 -18.29 -35.38 -16.16
N ALA A 160 -17.19 -35.74 -15.49
CA ALA A 160 -17.20 -36.81 -14.49
C ALA A 160 -18.16 -36.53 -13.31
N ALA A 161 -18.30 -35.26 -12.90
CA ALA A 161 -19.27 -34.89 -11.87
C ALA A 161 -20.73 -35.06 -12.36
N GLN A 162 -21.00 -34.75 -13.65
CA GLN A 162 -22.30 -34.98 -14.29
C GLN A 162 -22.61 -36.47 -14.42
N ASP A 163 -21.64 -37.29 -14.82
CA ASP A 163 -21.77 -38.74 -14.95
C ASP A 163 -22.10 -39.41 -13.60
N LEU A 164 -21.56 -38.86 -12.50
CA LEU A 164 -21.91 -39.27 -11.13
C LEU A 164 -23.28 -38.75 -10.65
N GLY A 165 -24.08 -38.14 -11.52
CA GLY A 165 -25.44 -37.67 -11.25
C GLY A 165 -25.53 -36.28 -10.61
N SER A 166 -24.44 -35.49 -10.60
CA SER A 166 -24.47 -34.15 -10.00
C SER A 166 -25.24 -33.15 -10.87
N LYS A 167 -26.20 -32.43 -10.28
CA LYS A 167 -26.93 -31.34 -10.95
C LYS A 167 -26.03 -30.12 -11.17
N PRO A 168 -26.32 -29.21 -12.14
CA PRO A 168 -25.48 -28.05 -12.45
C PRO A 168 -25.14 -27.14 -11.26
N HIS A 169 -26.08 -26.89 -10.34
CA HIS A 169 -25.81 -26.12 -9.12
C HIS A 169 -24.89 -26.90 -8.15
N GLN A 170 -25.00 -28.22 -8.08
CA GLN A 170 -24.11 -29.05 -7.27
C GLN A 170 -22.69 -29.00 -7.84
N ILE A 171 -22.53 -29.02 -9.16
CA ILE A 171 -21.23 -28.88 -9.82
C ILE A 171 -20.65 -27.49 -9.53
N LEU A 172 -21.48 -26.43 -9.57
CA LEU A 172 -21.04 -25.09 -9.21
C LEU A 172 -20.50 -25.03 -7.78
N PHE A 173 -21.28 -25.43 -6.79
CA PHE A 173 -20.91 -25.29 -5.37
C PHE A 173 -19.92 -26.35 -4.86
N LYS A 174 -19.91 -27.56 -5.44
CA LYS A 174 -19.05 -28.67 -4.98
C LYS A 174 -17.78 -28.88 -5.82
N VAL A 175 -17.73 -28.36 -7.05
CA VAL A 175 -16.58 -28.55 -7.95
C VAL A 175 -15.97 -27.22 -8.35
N ILE A 176 -16.73 -26.34 -9.00
CA ILE A 176 -16.20 -25.09 -9.58
C ILE A 176 -15.74 -24.12 -8.49
N LEU A 177 -16.61 -23.75 -7.55
CA LEU A 177 -16.27 -22.77 -6.49
C LEU A 177 -15.13 -23.24 -5.58
N PRO A 178 -15.04 -24.52 -5.15
CA PRO A 178 -13.87 -25.00 -4.40
C PRO A 178 -12.55 -24.90 -5.17
N ILE A 179 -12.55 -25.17 -6.49
CA ILE A 179 -11.37 -25.01 -7.33
C ILE A 179 -11.00 -23.52 -7.49
N LEU A 180 -12.01 -22.66 -7.63
CA LEU A 180 -11.82 -21.21 -7.76
C LEU A 180 -11.54 -20.50 -6.44
N LYS A 181 -11.75 -21.14 -5.28
CA LYS A 181 -11.62 -20.52 -3.95
C LYS A 181 -10.31 -19.72 -3.76
N PRO A 182 -9.11 -20.22 -4.15
CA PRO A 182 -7.90 -19.42 -4.06
C PRO A 182 -7.94 -18.16 -4.93
N ALA A 183 -8.58 -18.24 -6.10
CA ALA A 183 -8.75 -17.11 -7.01
C ALA A 183 -9.70 -16.06 -6.43
N PHE A 184 -10.81 -16.47 -5.79
CA PHE A 184 -11.72 -15.55 -5.10
C PHE A 184 -11.05 -14.83 -3.93
N ILE A 185 -10.21 -15.53 -3.14
CA ILE A 185 -9.46 -14.90 -2.04
C ILE A 185 -8.48 -13.85 -2.60
N THR A 186 -7.73 -14.18 -3.66
CA THR A 186 -6.82 -13.22 -4.31
C THR A 186 -7.58 -12.05 -4.92
N ALA A 187 -8.67 -12.31 -5.64
CA ALA A 187 -9.51 -11.27 -6.23
C ALA A 187 -10.10 -10.35 -5.17
N GLY A 188 -10.53 -10.91 -4.03
CA GLY A 188 -11.07 -10.14 -2.92
C GLY A 188 -10.03 -9.24 -2.27
N ALA A 189 -8.81 -9.75 -2.06
CA ALA A 189 -7.71 -8.95 -1.53
C ALA A 189 -7.33 -7.79 -2.47
N ILE A 190 -7.33 -8.01 -3.79
CA ILE A 190 -7.06 -6.97 -4.79
C ILE A 190 -8.18 -5.94 -4.80
N ALA A 191 -9.45 -6.37 -4.93
CA ALA A 191 -10.60 -5.45 -4.95
C ALA A 191 -10.73 -4.63 -3.66
N PHE A 192 -10.43 -5.24 -2.50
CA PHE A 192 -10.39 -4.54 -1.23
C PHE A 192 -9.30 -3.48 -1.22
N ALA A 193 -8.07 -3.83 -1.62
CA ALA A 193 -6.96 -2.89 -1.65
C ALA A 193 -7.23 -1.71 -2.58
N MET A 194 -7.72 -1.98 -3.80
CA MET A 194 -8.05 -0.93 -4.77
C MET A 194 -9.19 -0.03 -4.28
N SER A 195 -10.17 -0.57 -3.56
CA SER A 195 -11.29 0.21 -3.03
C SER A 195 -10.96 1.00 -1.77
N PHE A 196 -10.04 0.50 -0.94
CA PHE A 196 -9.71 1.13 0.34
C PHE A 196 -8.87 2.40 0.14
N ASP A 197 -8.01 2.40 -0.89
CA ASP A 197 -7.03 3.45 -1.19
C ASP A 197 -7.48 4.42 -2.30
N ASP A 198 -8.67 4.23 -2.89
CA ASP A 198 -9.13 5.08 -3.99
C ASP A 198 -9.44 6.51 -3.53
N PHE A 199 -8.74 7.48 -4.12
CA PHE A 199 -9.01 8.91 -3.95
C PHE A 199 -9.93 9.45 -5.04
N ILE A 200 -9.58 9.21 -6.32
CA ILE A 200 -10.12 9.97 -7.45
C ILE A 200 -11.60 9.67 -7.64
N ILE A 201 -11.98 8.39 -7.73
CA ILE A 201 -13.37 8.01 -7.96
C ILE A 201 -14.22 8.42 -6.76
N SER A 202 -13.69 8.23 -5.55
CA SER A 202 -14.33 8.60 -4.30
C SER A 202 -14.63 10.10 -4.22
N TYR A 203 -13.68 10.95 -4.59
CA TYR A 203 -13.83 12.40 -4.56
C TYR A 203 -14.98 12.89 -5.44
N PHE A 204 -15.13 12.35 -6.66
CA PHE A 204 -16.16 12.78 -7.61
C PHE A 204 -17.52 12.08 -7.41
N THR A 205 -17.57 10.91 -6.75
CA THR A 205 -18.80 10.11 -6.65
C THR A 205 -19.33 9.93 -5.22
N GLY A 206 -18.57 10.36 -4.20
CA GLY A 206 -18.87 10.17 -2.78
C GLY A 206 -19.83 11.19 -2.16
N GLY A 207 -19.98 12.37 -2.76
CA GLY A 207 -20.80 13.46 -2.20
C GLY A 207 -20.34 13.87 -0.79
N PRO A 208 -21.19 13.75 0.26
CA PRO A 208 -20.82 14.05 1.64
C PRO A 208 -19.81 13.06 2.25
N GLN A 209 -19.57 11.91 1.62
CA GLN A 209 -18.80 10.84 2.24
C GLN A 209 -17.31 11.08 2.02
N THR A 210 -16.59 11.37 3.10
CA THR A 210 -15.13 11.41 3.09
C THR A 210 -14.57 10.03 3.41
N ASN A 211 -13.71 9.50 2.55
CA ASN A 211 -12.93 8.30 2.81
C ASN A 211 -11.49 8.68 3.22
N VAL A 212 -10.69 7.73 3.68
CA VAL A 212 -9.31 7.98 4.15
C VAL A 212 -8.47 8.69 3.10
N SER A 213 -8.50 8.22 1.85
CA SER A 213 -7.70 8.80 0.78
C SER A 213 -8.13 10.23 0.48
N THR A 214 -9.43 10.51 0.37
CA THR A 214 -9.96 11.87 0.25
C THR A 214 -9.53 12.75 1.41
N PHE A 215 -9.65 12.28 2.65
CA PHE A 215 -9.21 13.05 3.82
C PHE A 215 -7.72 13.40 3.75
N ILE A 216 -6.85 12.43 3.43
CA ILE A 216 -5.40 12.64 3.37
C ILE A 216 -5.02 13.55 2.19
N TYR A 217 -5.66 13.40 1.03
CA TYR A 217 -5.36 14.21 -0.16
C TYR A 217 -5.90 15.63 -0.07
N THR A 218 -7.00 15.87 0.64
CA THR A 218 -7.55 17.22 0.87
C THR A 218 -7.04 17.86 2.17
N ALA A 219 -6.19 17.16 2.92
CA ALA A 219 -5.49 17.73 4.07
C ALA A 219 -4.35 18.63 3.57
N LYS A 220 -4.38 19.90 3.97
CA LYS A 220 -3.37 20.92 3.62
C LYS A 220 -1.98 20.55 4.16
N LYS A 221 -1.88 19.92 5.33
CA LYS A 221 -0.63 19.39 5.90
C LYS A 221 -0.77 17.94 6.38
N VAL A 222 0.28 17.16 6.14
CA VAL A 222 0.41 15.81 6.68
C VAL A 222 0.84 15.90 8.14
N LYS A 223 -0.09 15.56 9.05
CA LYS A 223 0.18 15.49 10.49
C LYS A 223 0.69 14.11 10.93
N PRO A 224 1.46 14.01 12.02
CA PRO A 224 1.96 12.74 12.55
C PRO A 224 0.88 11.68 12.83
N PHE A 225 -0.36 12.07 13.17
CA PHE A 225 -1.46 11.11 13.40
C PHE A 225 -1.82 10.29 12.15
N ILE A 226 -1.59 10.83 10.94
CA ILE A 226 -1.79 10.10 9.67
C ILE A 226 -0.74 8.98 9.57
N TYR A 227 0.50 9.26 9.96
CA TYR A 227 1.57 8.25 10.03
C TYR A 227 1.30 7.23 11.13
N ALA A 228 0.73 7.64 12.27
CA ALA A 228 0.29 6.71 13.32
C ALA A 228 -0.73 5.70 12.79
N PHE A 229 -1.74 6.16 12.04
CA PHE A 229 -2.67 5.29 11.33
C PHE A 229 -1.94 4.35 10.34
N GLY A 230 -1.02 4.89 9.53
CA GLY A 230 -0.21 4.09 8.61
C GLY A 230 0.59 3.00 9.32
N THR A 231 1.21 3.32 10.47
CA THR A 231 1.93 2.37 11.33
C THR A 231 1.01 1.27 11.86
N LEU A 232 -0.19 1.62 12.33
CA LEU A 232 -1.19 0.66 12.79
C LEU A 232 -1.67 -0.25 11.65
N LEU A 233 -1.87 0.29 10.46
CA LEU A 233 -2.25 -0.48 9.27
C LEU A 233 -1.16 -1.48 8.88
N VAL A 234 0.11 -1.05 8.85
CA VAL A 234 1.26 -1.93 8.59
C VAL A 234 1.36 -3.02 9.67
N ALA A 235 1.21 -2.65 10.95
CA ALA A 235 1.22 -3.60 12.06
C ALA A 235 0.10 -4.64 11.94
N ALA A 236 -1.11 -4.23 11.56
CA ALA A 236 -2.24 -5.12 11.33
C ALA A 236 -1.98 -6.10 10.18
N ILE A 237 -1.44 -5.62 9.05
CA ILE A 237 -1.09 -6.46 7.89
C ILE A 237 0.00 -7.48 8.28
N LEU A 238 1.06 -7.03 8.99
CA LEU A 238 2.12 -7.91 9.48
C LEU A 238 1.58 -8.98 10.42
N LEU A 239 0.67 -8.61 11.33
CA LEU A 239 0.04 -9.54 12.26
C LEU A 239 -0.77 -10.60 11.51
N VAL A 240 -1.57 -10.22 10.50
CA VAL A 240 -2.30 -11.17 9.65
C VAL A 240 -1.35 -12.14 8.94
N ILE A 241 -0.24 -11.63 8.38
CA ILE A 241 0.77 -12.45 7.70
C ILE A 241 1.43 -13.43 8.68
N ILE A 242 1.83 -12.97 9.87
CA ILE A 242 2.46 -13.79 10.90
C ILE A 242 1.50 -14.90 11.35
N ILE A 243 0.23 -14.58 11.62
CA ILE A 243 -0.79 -15.56 12.00
C ILE A 243 -0.99 -16.59 10.88
N TRP A 244 -1.13 -16.14 9.62
CA TRP A 244 -1.29 -17.04 8.48
C TRP A 244 -0.10 -18.00 8.36
N ASN A 245 1.12 -17.48 8.43
CA ASN A 245 2.34 -18.28 8.37
C ASN A 245 2.44 -19.26 9.54
N ALA A 246 2.10 -18.83 10.77
CA ALA A 246 2.07 -19.70 11.94
C ALA A 246 1.08 -20.87 11.76
N ILE A 247 -0.12 -20.61 11.24
CA ILE A 247 -1.12 -21.64 10.94
C ILE A 247 -0.59 -22.63 9.91
N GLN A 248 0.08 -22.17 8.85
CA GLN A 248 0.65 -23.04 7.83
C GLN A 248 1.78 -23.91 8.40
N VAL A 249 2.67 -23.33 9.20
CA VAL A 249 3.74 -24.08 9.89
C VAL A 249 3.16 -25.16 10.80
N ILE A 250 2.10 -24.87 11.55
CA ILE A 250 1.43 -25.85 12.42
C ILE A 250 0.84 -27.00 11.59
N LYS A 251 0.18 -26.70 10.46
CA LYS A 251 -0.38 -27.72 9.56
C LYS A 251 0.70 -28.63 8.96
N ILE A 252 1.80 -28.04 8.49
CA ILE A 252 2.93 -28.79 7.92
C ILE A 252 3.54 -29.71 8.99
N LYS A 253 3.87 -29.17 10.17
CA LYS A 253 4.41 -29.96 11.30
C LYS A 253 3.48 -31.10 11.71
N LYS A 254 2.16 -30.88 11.70
CA LYS A 254 1.18 -31.92 11.99
C LYS A 254 1.26 -33.05 10.97
N LYS A 255 1.30 -32.73 9.67
CA LYS A 255 1.42 -33.72 8.59
C LYS A 255 2.74 -34.50 8.65
N GLU A 256 3.85 -33.81 8.89
CA GLU A 256 5.16 -34.45 9.08
C GLU A 256 5.15 -35.41 10.29
N THR A 257 4.47 -35.03 11.37
CA THR A 257 4.30 -35.89 12.55
C THR A 257 3.46 -37.13 12.23
N GLU A 258 2.37 -36.98 11.48
CA GLU A 258 1.53 -38.10 11.02
C GLU A 258 2.32 -39.07 10.13
N GLU A 259 3.10 -38.56 9.17
CA GLU A 259 3.98 -39.36 8.32
C GLU A 259 5.07 -40.08 9.13
N ALA A 260 5.68 -39.41 10.09
CA ALA A 260 6.70 -39.99 10.97
C ALA A 260 6.16 -41.10 11.88
N LEU A 261 4.92 -40.97 12.35
CA LEU A 261 4.25 -41.99 13.14
C LEU A 261 3.89 -43.21 12.28
N ARG A 262 3.33 -42.99 11.07
CA ARG A 262 3.02 -44.08 10.12
C ARG A 262 4.27 -44.85 9.69
N GLY A 263 5.38 -44.15 9.49
CA GLY A 263 6.66 -44.75 9.12
C GLY A 263 7.45 -45.35 10.29
N GLY A 264 6.95 -45.27 11.53
CA GLY A 264 7.62 -45.82 12.72
C GLY A 264 8.91 -45.11 13.15
N TYR A 265 9.25 -43.96 12.55
CA TYR A 265 10.47 -43.21 12.87
C TYR A 265 10.24 -41.97 13.74
N TYR A 266 9.01 -41.78 14.25
CA TYR A 266 8.71 -40.72 15.21
C TYR A 266 9.54 -40.87 16.49
N LYS A 267 10.38 -39.87 16.77
CA LYS A 267 11.37 -39.87 17.87
C LYS A 267 12.40 -41.01 17.83
N ALA A 268 12.64 -41.64 16.69
CA ALA A 268 13.64 -42.71 16.53
C ALA A 268 15.02 -42.34 17.09
N LYS A 269 15.51 -41.11 16.80
CA LYS A 269 16.79 -40.62 17.34
C LYS A 269 16.86 -40.58 18.87
N THR A 270 15.72 -40.37 19.53
CA THR A 270 15.64 -40.34 20.99
C THR A 270 15.63 -41.76 21.56
N PHE A 271 14.92 -42.70 20.90
CA PHE A 271 15.01 -44.12 21.20
C PHE A 271 16.44 -44.64 21.06
N ASP A 272 17.10 -44.38 19.93
CA ASP A 272 18.49 -44.81 19.68
C ASP A 272 19.44 -44.31 20.77
N LYS A 273 19.24 -43.08 21.26
CA LYS A 273 20.04 -42.50 22.34
C LYS A 273 19.87 -43.27 23.64
N TYR A 274 18.64 -43.60 24.03
CA TYR A 274 18.37 -44.33 25.27
C TYR A 274 18.79 -45.79 25.17
N TYR A 275 18.47 -46.49 24.08
CA TYR A 275 18.90 -47.87 23.84
C TYR A 275 20.42 -48.00 23.83
N LYS A 276 21.13 -47.05 23.22
CA LYS A 276 22.60 -47.06 23.23
C LYS A 276 23.15 -46.96 24.66
N LYS A 277 22.63 -46.03 25.47
CA LYS A 277 23.08 -45.84 26.84
C LYS A 277 22.72 -47.03 27.73
N LEU A 278 21.52 -47.57 27.57
CA LEU A 278 21.06 -48.78 28.23
C LEU A 278 21.99 -49.96 27.93
N ASN A 279 22.36 -50.15 26.66
CA ASN A 279 23.29 -51.20 26.25
C ASN A 279 24.71 -50.99 26.83
N GLU A 280 25.19 -49.74 26.86
CA GLU A 280 26.48 -49.41 27.51
C GLU A 280 26.47 -49.77 29.01
N ASP A 281 25.39 -49.46 29.73
CA ASP A 281 25.23 -49.76 31.16
C ASP A 281 25.09 -51.29 31.41
N TYR A 282 24.35 -52.02 30.56
CA TYR A 282 24.23 -53.49 30.63
C TYR A 282 25.57 -54.20 30.41
N ILE A 283 26.34 -53.78 29.39
CA ILE A 283 27.67 -54.35 29.15
C ILE A 283 28.57 -54.07 30.34
N ALA A 284 28.51 -52.86 30.92
CA ALA A 284 29.31 -52.51 32.09
C ALA A 284 28.92 -53.31 33.35
N LEU A 285 27.63 -53.61 33.54
CA LEU A 285 27.14 -54.44 34.64
C LEU A 285 27.63 -55.89 34.52
N ASN A 286 27.52 -56.49 33.32
CA ASN A 286 27.84 -57.90 33.09
C ASN A 286 29.35 -58.18 33.02
N THR A 287 30.13 -57.25 32.44
CA THR A 287 31.57 -57.45 32.25
C THR A 287 32.43 -56.80 33.33
N GLN A 288 31.82 -56.01 34.21
CA GLN A 288 32.50 -55.14 35.18
C GLN A 288 33.56 -54.20 34.54
N MET A 289 33.41 -53.94 33.23
CA MET A 289 34.29 -53.07 32.47
C MET A 289 33.52 -51.84 31.99
N VAL A 290 34.13 -50.68 32.11
CA VAL A 290 33.58 -49.43 31.58
C VAL A 290 34.46 -48.91 30.47
N VAL A 291 33.80 -48.40 29.44
CA VAL A 291 34.47 -47.72 28.34
C VAL A 291 34.98 -46.37 28.84
N LYS A 292 36.31 -46.20 28.91
CA LYS A 292 36.94 -44.91 29.18
C LYS A 292 37.53 -44.31 27.92
N LYS A 293 37.42 -43.00 27.81
CA LYS A 293 38.07 -42.24 26.73
C LYS A 293 39.57 -42.20 26.98
N THR A 294 40.36 -42.49 25.96
CA THR A 294 41.81 -42.29 26.00
C THR A 294 42.16 -40.81 26.21
N HIS A 295 43.22 -40.53 26.98
CA HIS A 295 43.77 -39.18 27.14
C HIS A 295 44.71 -38.77 26.00
N ARG A 296 44.97 -39.67 25.03
CA ARG A 296 45.82 -39.39 23.87
C ARG A 296 45.10 -38.49 22.86
N LEU A 297 45.44 -37.21 22.86
CA LEU A 297 44.87 -36.20 21.96
C LEU A 297 45.01 -36.58 20.47
N SER A 298 46.12 -37.20 20.08
CA SER A 298 46.39 -37.62 18.70
C SER A 298 45.37 -38.64 18.15
N LEU A 299 44.86 -39.54 19.00
CA LEU A 299 43.81 -40.50 18.61
C LEU A 299 42.45 -39.80 18.45
N TRP A 300 42.15 -38.81 19.31
CA TRP A 300 40.94 -38.00 19.23
C TRP A 300 40.89 -37.14 17.96
N VAL A 301 42.00 -36.52 17.58
CA VAL A 301 42.11 -35.75 16.34
C VAL A 301 41.84 -36.65 15.13
N LYS A 302 42.47 -37.84 15.07
CA LYS A 302 42.22 -38.81 14.00
C LYS A 302 40.77 -39.28 13.96
N TYR A 303 40.17 -39.56 15.12
CA TYR A 303 38.79 -40.02 15.25
C TYR A 303 37.77 -38.96 14.80
N PHE A 304 37.97 -37.71 15.23
CA PHE A 304 37.11 -36.60 14.82
C PHE A 304 37.27 -36.27 13.34
N TRP A 305 38.49 -36.31 12.82
CA TRP A 305 38.78 -36.07 11.40
C TRP A 305 38.11 -37.13 10.51
N LEU A 306 38.17 -38.41 10.88
CA LEU A 306 37.47 -39.48 10.17
C LEU A 306 35.95 -39.28 10.17
N LYS A 307 35.35 -38.96 11.33
CA LYS A 307 33.91 -38.63 11.40
C LYS A 307 33.53 -37.43 10.54
N PHE A 308 34.36 -36.39 10.53
CA PHE A 308 34.15 -35.21 9.72
C PHE A 308 34.21 -35.52 8.22
N LEU A 309 35.20 -36.31 7.78
CA LEU A 309 35.31 -36.77 6.41
C LEU A 309 34.09 -37.61 6.01
N ILE A 310 33.69 -38.60 6.81
CA ILE A 310 32.47 -39.40 6.56
C ILE A 310 31.25 -38.49 6.39
N LYS A 311 31.09 -37.50 7.28
CA LYS A 311 30.01 -36.51 7.18
C LYS A 311 30.06 -35.75 5.86
N ILE A 312 31.21 -35.21 5.45
CA ILE A 312 31.38 -34.52 4.15
C ILE A 312 30.98 -35.42 2.98
N TYR A 313 31.40 -36.68 3.00
CA TYR A 313 31.08 -37.62 1.92
C TYR A 313 29.58 -37.98 1.89
N SER A 314 28.90 -38.00 3.05
CA SER A 314 27.47 -38.33 3.20
C SER A 314 26.47 -37.20 2.86
N ILE A 315 26.89 -35.93 2.79
CA ILE A 315 25.97 -34.77 2.60
C ILE A 315 25.19 -34.83 1.28
N LYS A 316 25.79 -35.37 0.21
CA LYS A 316 25.14 -35.43 -1.12
C LYS A 316 24.49 -36.79 -1.35
N ASN A 317 23.17 -36.83 -1.20
CA ASN A 317 22.37 -38.00 -1.58
C ASN A 317 22.06 -37.98 -3.10
N TYR A 318 22.67 -38.92 -3.83
CA TYR A 318 22.47 -39.08 -5.27
C TYR A 318 21.27 -39.95 -5.63
N ASP A 319 20.76 -40.78 -4.71
CA ASP A 319 19.70 -41.76 -4.96
C ASP A 319 18.40 -41.08 -5.37
N LYS A 320 18.03 -39.96 -4.74
CA LYS A 320 16.84 -39.18 -5.13
C LYS A 320 16.92 -38.68 -6.57
N LYS A 321 18.11 -38.28 -7.02
CA LYS A 321 18.33 -37.79 -8.38
C LYS A 321 18.34 -38.94 -9.38
N ILE A 322 18.99 -40.05 -9.04
CA ILE A 322 19.04 -41.28 -9.84
C ILE A 322 17.61 -41.83 -10.04
N SER A 323 16.84 -42.02 -8.97
CA SER A 323 15.45 -42.51 -9.03
C SER A 323 14.55 -41.66 -9.92
N ARG A 324 14.68 -40.32 -9.86
CA ARG A 324 13.94 -39.42 -10.75
C ARG A 324 14.32 -39.59 -12.22
N LEU A 325 15.60 -39.84 -12.53
CA LEU A 325 16.07 -40.07 -13.90
C LEU A 325 15.67 -41.45 -14.40
N GLU A 326 15.69 -42.47 -13.54
CA GLU A 326 15.19 -43.83 -13.85
C GLU A 326 13.69 -43.84 -14.15
N TRP A 327 12.90 -43.06 -13.42
CA TRP A 327 11.48 -42.89 -13.73
C TRP A 327 11.28 -42.23 -15.11
N LYS A 328 12.12 -41.26 -15.47
CA LYS A 328 12.10 -40.68 -16.83
C LYS A 328 12.51 -41.71 -17.89
N GLN A 329 13.51 -42.56 -17.62
CA GLN A 329 13.89 -43.66 -18.53
C GLN A 329 12.74 -44.66 -18.69
N TYR A 330 12.04 -44.97 -17.60
CA TYR A 330 10.85 -45.81 -17.64
C TYR A 330 9.77 -45.20 -18.53
N LYS A 331 9.51 -43.89 -18.40
CA LYS A 331 8.51 -43.20 -19.24
C LYS A 331 8.88 -43.30 -20.74
N ILE A 332 10.13 -43.04 -21.10
CA ILE A 332 10.60 -43.14 -22.49
C ILE A 332 10.53 -44.59 -22.99
N ARG A 333 10.94 -45.58 -22.19
CA ARG A 333 10.77 -47.01 -22.55
C ARG A 333 9.30 -47.38 -22.76
N ASN A 334 8.40 -46.78 -21.99
CA ASN A 334 6.96 -47.00 -22.14
C ASN A 334 6.42 -46.36 -23.43
N GLU A 335 6.93 -45.19 -23.82
CA GLU A 335 6.64 -44.56 -25.12
C GLU A 335 7.08 -45.47 -26.27
N ILE A 336 8.31 -45.99 -26.26
CA ILE A 336 8.80 -46.96 -27.26
C ILE A 336 7.94 -48.24 -27.28
N ARG A 337 7.51 -48.73 -26.12
CA ARG A 337 6.59 -49.88 -26.04
C ARG A 337 5.21 -49.56 -26.62
N ASN A 338 4.73 -48.33 -26.49
CA ASN A 338 3.48 -47.89 -27.08
C ASN A 338 3.60 -47.73 -28.60
N GLU A 339 4.75 -47.26 -29.12
CA GLU A 339 5.04 -47.24 -30.56
C GLU A 339 4.92 -48.65 -31.17
N LYS A 340 5.50 -49.67 -30.51
CA LYS A 340 5.36 -51.07 -30.94
C LYS A 340 3.92 -51.60 -30.93
N ARG A 341 3.01 -50.99 -30.16
CA ARG A 341 1.59 -51.40 -30.15
C ARG A 341 0.88 -51.01 -31.43
N TYR A 342 1.35 -50.02 -32.20
CA TYR A 342 0.73 -49.64 -33.46
C TYR A 342 0.68 -50.81 -34.45
N TYR A 343 1.77 -51.57 -34.59
CA TYR A 343 1.82 -52.81 -35.39
C TYR A 343 0.75 -53.83 -34.98
N SER A 344 0.65 -54.14 -33.68
CA SER A 344 -0.37 -55.08 -33.18
C SER A 344 -1.81 -54.56 -33.34
N ARG A 345 -2.00 -53.24 -33.34
CA ARG A 345 -3.31 -52.60 -33.53
C ARG A 345 -3.70 -52.62 -35.01
N LEU A 346 -2.75 -52.43 -35.92
CA LEU A 346 -2.94 -52.56 -37.36
C LEU A 346 -3.41 -53.98 -37.69
N GLU A 347 -2.70 -55.00 -37.22
CA GLU A 347 -3.04 -56.42 -37.46
C GLU A 347 -4.47 -56.75 -36.97
N ARG A 348 -4.87 -56.24 -35.80
CA ARG A 348 -6.24 -56.41 -35.28
C ARG A 348 -7.28 -55.64 -36.10
N CYS A 349 -6.91 -54.45 -36.59
CA CYS A 349 -7.77 -53.64 -37.44
C CYS A 349 -8.04 -54.37 -38.77
N GLU A 350 -7.00 -54.89 -39.40
CA GLU A 350 -7.09 -55.68 -40.64
C GLU A 350 -7.92 -56.95 -40.47
N LYS A 351 -7.73 -57.70 -39.38
CA LYS A 351 -8.59 -58.85 -39.03
C LYS A 351 -10.05 -58.44 -38.85
N SER A 352 -10.30 -57.26 -38.25
CA SER A 352 -11.66 -56.74 -38.05
C SER A 352 -12.30 -56.30 -39.36
N ILE A 353 -11.53 -55.68 -40.26
CA ILE A 353 -11.96 -55.34 -41.63
C ILE A 353 -12.34 -56.62 -42.37
N ALA A 354 -11.45 -57.62 -42.43
CA ALA A 354 -11.71 -58.89 -43.10
C ALA A 354 -12.99 -59.58 -42.61
N LYS A 355 -13.18 -59.65 -41.29
CA LYS A 355 -14.39 -60.22 -40.68
C LYS A 355 -15.66 -59.42 -41.03
N LYS A 356 -15.57 -58.09 -41.06
CA LYS A 356 -16.71 -57.22 -41.40
C LYS A 356 -17.07 -57.29 -42.88
N THR A 357 -16.08 -57.42 -43.76
CA THR A 357 -16.27 -57.65 -45.19
C THR A 357 -16.98 -58.98 -45.44
N GLU A 358 -16.57 -60.06 -44.75
CA GLU A 358 -17.24 -61.36 -44.82
C GLU A 358 -18.69 -61.30 -44.28
N GLU A 359 -18.91 -60.58 -43.17
CA GLU A 359 -20.25 -60.36 -42.60
C GLU A 359 -21.17 -59.60 -43.56
N MET A 360 -20.61 -58.63 -44.31
CA MET A 360 -21.34 -57.86 -45.33
C MET A 360 -21.75 -58.76 -46.49
N GLN A 361 -20.85 -59.62 -46.98
CA GLN A 361 -21.12 -60.57 -48.06
C GLN A 361 -22.22 -61.58 -47.69
N LYS A 362 -22.18 -62.12 -46.45
CA LYS A 362 -23.21 -63.07 -45.96
C LYS A 362 -24.59 -62.45 -45.78
N LYS A 363 -24.69 -61.12 -45.67
CA LYS A 363 -25.93 -60.37 -45.43
C LYS A 363 -26.36 -59.53 -46.63
N ALA A 364 -25.91 -59.88 -47.85
CA ALA A 364 -26.15 -59.14 -49.08
C ALA A 364 -27.64 -58.84 -49.37
N ASN A 365 -28.55 -59.65 -48.86
CA ASN A 365 -29.99 -59.53 -49.11
C ASN A 365 -30.70 -58.49 -48.20
N ASP A 366 -30.02 -57.87 -47.22
CA ASP A 366 -30.58 -56.85 -46.30
C ASP A 366 -29.87 -55.50 -46.47
N ALA A 367 -30.46 -54.61 -47.28
CA ALA A 367 -29.88 -53.32 -47.65
C ALA A 367 -29.57 -52.42 -46.43
N LYS A 368 -30.39 -52.45 -45.37
CA LYS A 368 -30.20 -51.60 -44.18
C LYS A 368 -29.01 -52.08 -43.34
N ARG A 369 -28.83 -53.39 -43.22
CA ARG A 369 -27.66 -53.97 -42.52
C ARG A 369 -26.37 -53.79 -43.32
N VAL A 370 -26.43 -53.94 -44.66
CA VAL A 370 -25.29 -53.68 -45.54
C VAL A 370 -24.81 -52.23 -45.42
N ALA A 371 -25.72 -51.24 -45.46
CA ALA A 371 -25.35 -49.83 -45.28
C ALA A 371 -24.68 -49.55 -43.92
N LYS A 372 -25.17 -50.17 -42.85
CA LYS A 372 -24.56 -50.05 -41.50
C LYS A 372 -23.17 -50.68 -41.43
N ILE A 373 -22.97 -51.84 -42.07
CA ILE A 373 -21.66 -52.51 -42.11
C ILE A 373 -20.68 -51.72 -42.99
N SER A 374 -21.13 -51.12 -44.09
CA SER A 374 -20.33 -50.22 -44.93
C SER A 374 -19.75 -49.06 -44.14
N LEU A 375 -20.59 -48.34 -43.37
CA LEU A 375 -20.12 -47.24 -42.51
C LEU A 375 -19.12 -47.70 -41.44
N GLN A 376 -19.25 -48.93 -40.95
CA GLN A 376 -18.29 -49.52 -40.02
C GLN A 376 -16.96 -49.87 -40.71
N LEU A 377 -17.01 -50.33 -41.95
CA LEU A 377 -15.82 -50.59 -42.77
C LEU A 377 -15.08 -49.29 -43.08
N ASP A 378 -15.79 -48.22 -43.46
CA ASP A 378 -15.17 -46.91 -43.73
C ASP A 378 -14.39 -46.41 -42.50
N LYS A 379 -15.02 -46.43 -41.31
CA LYS A 379 -14.35 -46.05 -40.06
C LYS A 379 -13.14 -46.93 -39.71
N LEU A 380 -13.18 -48.21 -40.07
CA LEU A 380 -12.06 -49.13 -39.85
C LEU A 380 -10.94 -48.89 -40.86
N ASN A 381 -11.27 -48.51 -42.10
CA ASN A 381 -10.31 -48.14 -43.14
C ASN A 381 -9.64 -46.79 -42.83
N ASP A 382 -10.37 -45.79 -42.36
CA ASP A 382 -9.81 -44.52 -41.87
C ASP A 382 -8.80 -44.79 -40.74
N LYS A 383 -9.21 -45.61 -39.77
CA LYS A 383 -8.35 -46.01 -38.65
C LYS A 383 -7.13 -46.83 -39.10
N LYS A 384 -7.26 -47.63 -40.16
CA LYS A 384 -6.15 -48.37 -40.77
C LYS A 384 -5.15 -47.37 -41.37
N ALA A 385 -5.62 -46.41 -42.17
CA ALA A 385 -4.79 -45.37 -42.78
C ALA A 385 -4.03 -44.54 -41.72
N ASP A 386 -4.71 -44.13 -40.64
CA ASP A 386 -4.07 -43.44 -39.51
C ASP A 386 -2.93 -44.29 -38.90
N LEU A 387 -3.18 -45.58 -38.65
CA LEU A 387 -2.18 -46.50 -38.09
C LEU A 387 -1.01 -46.75 -39.03
N GLU A 388 -1.25 -46.85 -40.34
CA GLU A 388 -0.22 -47.01 -41.36
C GLU A 388 0.67 -45.77 -41.45
N SER A 389 0.08 -44.56 -41.41
CA SER A 389 0.84 -43.31 -41.44
C SER A 389 1.78 -43.14 -40.23
N GLU A 390 1.33 -43.55 -39.04
CA GLU A 390 2.16 -43.52 -37.83
C GLU A 390 3.29 -44.56 -37.88
N ILE A 391 3.02 -45.75 -38.43
CA ILE A 391 4.05 -46.78 -38.64
C ILE A 391 5.09 -46.31 -39.66
N GLU A 392 4.65 -45.73 -40.78
CA GLU A 392 5.53 -45.19 -41.82
C GLU A 392 6.43 -44.08 -41.27
N TRP A 393 5.90 -43.20 -40.42
CA TRP A 393 6.69 -42.16 -39.75
C TRP A 393 7.77 -42.76 -38.83
N ILE A 394 7.43 -43.80 -38.06
CA ILE A 394 8.37 -44.52 -37.19
C ILE A 394 9.48 -45.18 -38.02
N GLU A 395 9.12 -45.86 -39.11
CA GLU A 395 10.08 -46.56 -39.97
C GLU A 395 11.03 -45.61 -40.68
N ASN A 396 10.51 -44.49 -41.22
CA ASN A 396 11.33 -43.45 -41.83
C ASN A 396 12.33 -42.81 -40.84
N ARG A 397 11.89 -42.59 -39.59
CA ARG A 397 12.76 -42.09 -38.52
C ARG A 397 13.90 -43.07 -38.21
N ASP A 398 13.57 -44.34 -38.04
CA ASP A 398 14.52 -45.38 -37.66
C ASP A 398 15.50 -45.70 -38.81
N GLU A 399 15.04 -45.67 -40.07
CA GLU A 399 15.89 -45.85 -41.24
C GLU A 399 16.90 -44.69 -41.40
N LYS A 400 16.46 -43.45 -41.18
CA LYS A 400 17.34 -42.26 -41.19
C LYS A 400 18.42 -42.35 -40.10
N ALA A 401 18.05 -42.80 -38.90
CA ALA A 401 18.99 -43.04 -37.82
C ALA A 401 20.01 -44.14 -38.19
N ALA A 402 19.56 -45.26 -38.79
CA ALA A 402 20.41 -46.36 -39.22
C ALA A 402 21.42 -45.95 -40.32
N LYS A 403 20.98 -45.17 -41.32
CA LYS A 403 21.86 -44.62 -42.37
C LYS A 403 22.94 -43.72 -41.77
N GLN A 404 22.57 -42.87 -40.82
CA GLN A 404 23.51 -41.99 -40.14
C GLN A 404 24.49 -42.76 -39.24
N ALA A 405 24.03 -43.78 -38.51
CA ALA A 405 24.89 -44.65 -37.70
C ALA A 405 25.93 -45.40 -38.55
N LYS A 406 25.54 -45.91 -39.73
CA LYS A 406 26.48 -46.52 -40.70
C LYS A 406 27.55 -45.54 -41.19
N LYS A 407 27.18 -44.28 -41.45
CA LYS A 407 28.14 -43.23 -41.84
C LYS A 407 29.16 -42.95 -40.74
N ILE A 408 28.70 -42.89 -39.48
CA ILE A 408 29.57 -42.69 -38.32
C ILE A 408 30.49 -43.89 -38.10
N GLN A 409 29.99 -45.12 -38.27
CA GLN A 409 30.81 -46.34 -38.17
C GLN A 409 31.98 -46.33 -39.15
N ARG A 410 31.75 -45.96 -40.41
CA ARG A 410 32.83 -45.82 -41.40
C ARG A 410 33.88 -44.78 -41.01
N GLN A 411 33.49 -43.73 -40.28
CA GLN A 411 34.45 -42.76 -39.75
C GLN A 411 35.25 -43.36 -38.59
N ILE A 412 34.61 -44.11 -37.68
CA ILE A 412 35.29 -44.81 -36.58
C ILE A 412 36.33 -45.76 -37.15
N ASP A 413 35.95 -46.62 -38.10
CA ASP A 413 36.85 -47.63 -38.69
C ASP A 413 38.06 -46.95 -39.35
N ARG A 414 37.84 -45.83 -40.05
CA ARG A 414 38.91 -45.02 -40.65
C ARG A 414 39.88 -44.49 -39.60
N TRP A 415 39.36 -43.82 -38.57
CA TRP A 415 40.20 -43.23 -37.51
C TRP A 415 40.91 -44.29 -36.66
N GLU A 416 40.32 -45.47 -36.47
CA GLU A 416 40.98 -46.60 -35.78
C GLU A 416 42.10 -47.19 -36.63
N THR A 417 41.88 -47.34 -37.93
CA THR A 417 42.91 -47.81 -38.86
C THR A 417 44.09 -46.84 -38.90
N GLU A 418 43.81 -45.54 -39.06
CA GLU A 418 44.83 -44.48 -39.05
C GLU A 418 45.58 -44.41 -37.72
N TYR A 419 44.86 -44.51 -36.59
CA TYR A 419 45.47 -44.56 -35.27
C TYR A 419 46.42 -45.75 -35.10
N ASN A 420 46.01 -46.95 -35.52
CA ASN A 420 46.83 -48.16 -35.37
C ASN A 420 48.08 -48.10 -36.26
N VAL A 421 47.94 -47.62 -37.52
CA VAL A 421 49.07 -47.45 -38.45
C VAL A 421 50.10 -46.45 -37.90
N GLU A 422 49.67 -45.29 -37.42
CA GLU A 422 50.57 -44.28 -36.86
C GLU A 422 51.17 -44.68 -35.51
N LEU A 423 50.46 -45.51 -34.73
CA LEU A 423 50.96 -46.07 -33.47
C LEU A 423 52.06 -47.12 -33.71
N GLU A 424 51.88 -47.99 -34.71
CA GLU A 424 52.86 -49.00 -35.11
C GLU A 424 54.10 -48.36 -35.76
N ALA A 425 53.94 -47.27 -36.52
CA ALA A 425 55.04 -46.51 -37.10
C ALA A 425 55.87 -45.70 -36.08
N GLY A 426 55.43 -45.61 -34.81
CA GLY A 426 56.14 -44.90 -33.74
C GLY A 426 56.05 -43.36 -33.82
N ASN A 427 55.20 -42.82 -34.69
CA ASN A 427 55.15 -41.39 -35.03
C ASN A 427 54.29 -40.53 -34.06
N LEU A 428 53.62 -41.14 -33.08
CA LEU A 428 52.63 -40.45 -32.23
C LEU A 428 53.19 -39.98 -30.89
N SER A 429 53.02 -38.69 -30.57
CA SER A 429 53.28 -38.17 -29.22
C SER A 429 52.18 -38.57 -28.22
N LYS A 430 52.44 -38.46 -26.91
CA LYS A 430 51.40 -38.68 -25.86
C LYS A 430 50.16 -37.80 -26.07
N LYS A 431 50.31 -36.59 -26.63
CA LYS A 431 49.17 -35.71 -26.94
C LYS A 431 48.35 -36.27 -28.12
N ASP A 432 49.01 -36.79 -29.14
CA ASP A 432 48.36 -37.31 -30.34
C ASP A 432 47.61 -38.60 -30.03
N ILE A 433 48.21 -39.52 -29.27
CA ILE A 433 47.54 -40.72 -28.76
C ILE A 433 46.27 -40.36 -27.98
N THR A 434 46.35 -39.33 -27.12
CA THR A 434 45.20 -38.86 -26.35
C THR A 434 44.12 -38.26 -27.26
N TRP A 435 44.53 -37.53 -28.29
CA TRP A 435 43.63 -36.93 -29.28
C TRP A 435 42.89 -37.98 -30.10
N TYR A 436 43.60 -38.97 -30.66
CA TYR A 436 42.99 -40.07 -31.43
C TYR A 436 42.00 -40.87 -30.57
N LYS A 437 42.41 -41.30 -29.37
CA LYS A 437 41.54 -42.01 -28.43
C LYS A 437 40.29 -41.19 -28.08
N LYS A 438 40.44 -39.88 -27.87
CA LYS A 438 39.32 -38.98 -27.60
C LYS A 438 38.39 -38.84 -28.80
N LYS A 439 38.93 -38.72 -30.01
CA LYS A 439 38.15 -38.55 -31.25
C LYS A 439 37.36 -39.80 -31.60
N ILE A 440 38.00 -40.97 -31.57
CA ILE A 440 37.35 -42.27 -31.75
C ILE A 440 36.25 -42.48 -30.70
N LYS A 441 36.53 -42.15 -29.43
CA LYS A 441 35.54 -42.22 -28.36
C LYS A 441 34.32 -41.32 -28.61
N ILE A 442 34.53 -40.07 -29.03
CA ILE A 442 33.43 -39.15 -29.37
C ILE A 442 32.57 -39.71 -30.50
N LEU A 443 33.20 -40.27 -31.54
CA LEU A 443 32.47 -40.87 -32.66
C LEU A 443 31.68 -42.11 -32.24
N LYS A 444 32.26 -42.99 -31.40
CA LYS A 444 31.56 -44.15 -30.82
C LYS A 444 30.36 -43.71 -29.97
N GLU A 445 30.54 -42.70 -29.11
CA GLU A 445 29.46 -42.12 -28.31
C GLU A 445 28.37 -41.49 -29.19
N TRP A 446 28.74 -40.80 -30.27
CA TRP A 446 27.79 -40.20 -31.21
C TRP A 446 27.00 -41.24 -32.00
N LYS A 447 27.63 -42.35 -32.39
CA LYS A 447 26.95 -43.48 -33.03
C LYS A 447 25.85 -44.04 -32.12
N ILE A 448 26.19 -44.33 -30.87
CA ILE A 448 25.24 -44.83 -29.87
C ILE A 448 24.12 -43.79 -29.62
N GLU A 449 24.46 -42.49 -29.58
CA GLU A 449 23.47 -41.41 -29.44
C GLU A 449 22.45 -41.38 -30.59
N VAL A 450 22.90 -41.64 -31.82
CA VAL A 450 22.04 -41.70 -33.00
C VAL A 450 21.19 -42.98 -33.00
N GLU A 451 21.75 -44.12 -32.62
CA GLU A 451 21.05 -45.42 -32.56
C GLU A 451 20.00 -45.48 -31.44
N GLU A 452 20.28 -44.90 -30.27
CA GLU A 452 19.35 -44.90 -29.12
C GLU A 452 18.40 -43.68 -29.10
N GLY A 453 18.73 -42.64 -29.86
CA GLY A 453 18.11 -41.33 -29.76
C GLY A 453 18.73 -40.45 -28.66
N LYS A 454 18.99 -39.18 -29.01
CA LYS A 454 19.69 -38.18 -28.19
C LYS A 454 19.21 -38.06 -26.74
N ASN A 455 17.90 -38.07 -26.54
CA ASN A 455 17.32 -37.94 -25.20
C ASN A 455 17.50 -39.21 -24.36
N HIS A 456 17.42 -40.39 -24.98
CA HIS A 456 17.58 -41.67 -24.30
C HIS A 456 19.05 -41.89 -23.89
N TYR A 457 19.98 -41.67 -24.83
CA TYR A 457 21.42 -41.78 -24.58
C TYR A 457 21.90 -40.84 -23.48
N LYS A 458 21.55 -39.55 -23.57
CA LYS A 458 21.94 -38.54 -22.57
C LYS A 458 21.40 -38.88 -21.18
N LEU A 459 20.17 -39.39 -21.11
CA LEU A 459 19.55 -39.77 -19.85
C LEU A 459 20.21 -41.03 -19.25
N ARG A 460 20.55 -42.03 -20.08
CA ARG A 460 21.29 -43.24 -19.69
C ARG A 460 22.68 -42.91 -19.16
N MET A 461 23.49 -42.22 -19.94
CA MET A 461 24.85 -41.84 -19.55
C MET A 461 24.89 -40.95 -18.31
N THR A 462 23.91 -40.04 -18.16
CA THR A 462 23.82 -39.21 -16.95
C THR A 462 23.51 -40.07 -15.72
N THR A 463 22.63 -41.05 -15.85
CA THR A 463 22.24 -41.95 -14.76
C THR A 463 23.39 -42.87 -14.37
N GLU A 464 24.09 -43.46 -15.35
CA GLU A 464 25.26 -44.31 -15.13
C GLU A 464 26.42 -43.55 -14.48
N LYS A 465 26.73 -42.33 -14.95
CA LYS A 465 27.76 -41.48 -14.32
C LYS A 465 27.41 -41.15 -12.87
N LEU A 466 26.14 -40.88 -12.58
CA LEU A 466 25.68 -40.63 -11.21
C LEU A 466 25.78 -41.88 -10.33
N ARG A 467 25.48 -43.07 -10.88
CA ARG A 467 25.68 -44.36 -10.18
C ARG A 467 27.16 -44.60 -9.87
N ALA A 468 28.04 -44.49 -10.86
CA ALA A 468 29.48 -44.65 -10.65
C ALA A 468 30.02 -43.67 -9.59
N THR A 469 29.55 -42.42 -9.62
CA THR A 469 29.93 -41.40 -8.62
C THR A 469 29.40 -41.75 -7.22
N ARG A 470 28.16 -42.25 -7.12
CA ARG A 470 27.58 -42.71 -5.86
C ARG A 470 28.38 -43.89 -5.31
N ASP A 471 28.66 -44.89 -6.13
CA ASP A 471 29.33 -46.12 -5.72
C ASP A 471 30.76 -45.85 -5.25
N LEU A 472 31.49 -44.98 -5.96
CA LEU A 472 32.82 -44.54 -5.54
C LEU A 472 32.80 -43.80 -4.18
N ARG A 473 31.78 -42.98 -3.94
CA ARG A 473 31.61 -42.31 -2.62
C ARG A 473 31.20 -43.30 -1.54
N ASN A 474 30.31 -44.25 -1.82
CA ASN A 474 29.90 -45.27 -0.86
C ASN A 474 31.06 -46.19 -0.49
N ASN A 475 31.90 -46.56 -1.46
CA ASN A 475 33.14 -47.29 -1.22
C ASN A 475 34.08 -46.47 -0.33
N LYS A 476 34.22 -45.16 -0.58
CA LYS A 476 35.04 -44.29 0.26
C LYS A 476 34.49 -44.13 1.68
N ILE A 477 33.17 -44.01 1.81
CA ILE A 477 32.51 -43.98 3.12
C ILE A 477 32.78 -45.30 3.86
N SER A 478 32.65 -46.44 3.19
CA SER A 478 32.89 -47.76 3.78
C SER A 478 34.35 -47.93 4.20
N GLU A 479 35.31 -47.46 3.40
CA GLU A 479 36.74 -47.46 3.75
C GLU A 479 37.01 -46.56 4.98
N LEU A 480 36.44 -45.37 5.02
CA LEU A 480 36.58 -44.45 6.15
C LEU A 480 35.87 -44.99 7.40
N GLN A 481 34.75 -45.68 7.23
CA GLN A 481 34.00 -46.33 8.31
C GLN A 481 34.81 -47.49 8.89
N ALA A 482 35.41 -48.35 8.06
CA ALA A 482 36.31 -49.41 8.52
C ALA A 482 37.51 -48.85 9.30
N LYS A 483 38.09 -47.73 8.83
CA LYS A 483 39.15 -47.01 9.56
C LYS A 483 38.66 -46.43 10.89
N LEU A 484 37.45 -45.90 10.93
CA LEU A 484 36.82 -45.39 12.15
C LEU A 484 36.55 -46.53 13.14
N ASP A 485 36.05 -47.67 12.66
CA ASP A 485 35.72 -48.85 13.46
C ASP A 485 37.00 -49.49 14.02
N ALA A 486 38.08 -49.57 13.25
CA ALA A 486 39.39 -50.02 13.74
C ALA A 486 40.01 -49.06 14.79
N LEU A 487 39.75 -47.75 14.66
CA LEU A 487 40.25 -46.74 15.59
C LEU A 487 39.39 -46.63 16.87
N THR A 488 38.10 -46.99 16.78
CA THR A 488 37.14 -46.82 17.87
C THR A 488 37.57 -47.54 19.16
N PRO A 489 37.98 -48.82 19.15
CA PRO A 489 38.50 -49.53 20.33
C PRO A 489 39.76 -48.92 20.94
N GLN A 490 40.55 -48.14 20.17
CA GLN A 490 41.74 -47.46 20.68
C GLN A 490 41.42 -46.13 21.37
N VAL A 491 40.32 -45.49 20.96
CA VAL A 491 39.82 -44.24 21.55
C VAL A 491 38.95 -44.53 22.78
N TYR A 492 38.17 -45.60 22.70
CA TYR A 492 37.22 -46.08 23.70
C TYR A 492 37.71 -47.41 24.23
N VAL A 493 38.49 -47.36 25.32
CA VAL A 493 39.17 -48.52 25.89
C VAL A 493 38.33 -49.12 27.02
N TRP A 494 38.10 -50.42 26.97
CA TRP A 494 37.50 -51.16 28.08
C TRP A 494 38.46 -51.20 29.26
N THR A 495 38.04 -50.63 30.38
CA THR A 495 38.83 -50.60 31.61
C THR A 495 37.98 -51.15 32.75
N PRO A 496 38.55 -52.01 33.63
CA PRO A 496 37.83 -52.45 34.81
C PRO A 496 37.32 -51.26 35.61
N ILE A 497 36.09 -51.34 36.13
CA ILE A 497 35.49 -50.29 36.97
C ILE A 497 36.45 -49.93 38.12
N THR A 498 37.09 -50.94 38.71
CA THR A 498 38.05 -50.84 39.81
C THR A 498 39.44 -50.36 39.43
N SER A 499 39.72 -50.04 38.15
CA SER A 499 41.08 -49.82 37.64
C SER A 499 41.92 -48.79 38.43
N SER A 500 41.29 -47.80 39.06
CA SER A 500 41.99 -46.85 39.94
C SER A 500 42.48 -47.51 41.24
N TYR A 501 41.64 -48.32 41.87
CA TYR A 501 41.98 -49.11 43.04
C TYR A 501 42.96 -50.25 42.71
N ASP A 502 42.81 -50.89 41.55
CA ASP A 502 43.76 -51.92 41.06
C ASP A 502 45.19 -51.36 40.92
N LYS A 503 45.31 -50.11 40.44
CA LYS A 503 46.61 -49.41 40.37
C LYS A 503 47.15 -49.04 41.75
N ARG A 504 46.28 -48.70 42.70
CA ARG A 504 46.67 -48.40 44.09
C ARG A 504 47.12 -49.67 44.82
N LEU A 505 46.42 -50.79 44.64
CA LEU A 505 46.80 -52.13 45.13
C LEU A 505 48.20 -52.53 44.64
N LYS A 506 48.49 -52.35 43.34
CA LYS A 506 49.83 -52.63 42.78
C LYS A 506 50.97 -51.76 43.35
N ARG A 507 50.65 -50.61 43.94
CA ARG A 507 51.61 -49.68 44.53
C ARG A 507 51.72 -49.80 46.05
N ALA A 508 50.85 -50.58 46.68
CA ALA A 508 50.84 -50.78 48.13
C ALA A 508 52.06 -51.60 48.55
N LYS A 509 52.84 -51.10 49.53
CA LYS A 509 54.07 -51.74 50.01
C LYS A 509 53.87 -52.56 51.30
N THR A 510 52.74 -52.39 52.00
CA THR A 510 52.44 -53.07 53.27
C THR A 510 51.13 -53.85 53.22
N GLN A 511 51.06 -54.94 53.99
CA GLN A 511 49.92 -55.86 54.01
C GLN A 511 48.64 -55.19 54.52
N THR A 512 48.73 -54.35 55.56
CA THR A 512 47.61 -53.55 56.09
C THR A 512 47.03 -52.59 55.04
N THR A 513 47.89 -51.90 54.28
CA THR A 513 47.46 -51.00 53.20
C THR A 513 46.78 -51.75 52.06
N THR A 514 47.24 -52.96 51.77
CA THR A 514 46.65 -53.82 50.73
C THR A 514 45.23 -54.25 51.10
N GLN A 515 45.00 -54.66 52.36
CA GLN A 515 43.68 -55.04 52.88
C GLN A 515 42.68 -53.88 52.90
N ILE A 516 43.14 -52.67 53.30
CA ILE A 516 42.29 -51.48 53.29
C ILE A 516 41.88 -51.11 51.86
N ILE A 517 42.82 -51.14 50.90
CA ILE A 517 42.52 -50.78 49.51
C ILE A 517 41.65 -51.87 48.85
N SER A 518 41.80 -53.15 49.18
CA SER A 518 40.92 -54.22 48.67
C SER A 518 39.48 -54.08 49.18
N ALA A 519 39.28 -53.80 50.48
CA ALA A 519 37.95 -53.53 51.03
C ALA A 519 37.30 -52.28 50.40
N GLN A 520 38.08 -51.21 50.22
CA GLN A 520 37.62 -50.01 49.51
C GLN A 520 37.28 -50.28 48.04
N ARG A 521 38.03 -51.17 47.38
CA ARG A 521 37.81 -51.58 45.99
C ARG A 521 36.48 -52.31 45.84
N GLU A 522 36.20 -53.28 46.72
CA GLU A 522 34.95 -54.05 46.72
C GLU A 522 33.75 -53.14 47.00
N THR A 523 33.85 -52.30 48.05
CA THR A 523 32.81 -51.31 48.37
C THR A 523 32.53 -50.36 47.19
N TYR A 524 33.57 -49.90 46.50
CA TYR A 524 33.42 -49.04 45.32
C TYR A 524 32.77 -49.78 44.15
N LEU A 525 33.17 -51.03 43.90
CA LEU A 525 32.60 -51.85 42.84
C LEU A 525 31.12 -52.10 43.10
N GLU A 526 30.73 -52.53 44.31
CA GLU A 526 29.34 -52.72 44.70
C GLU A 526 28.51 -51.45 44.55
N THR A 527 29.01 -50.32 45.05
CA THR A 527 28.35 -49.01 44.92
C THR A 527 28.16 -48.62 43.45
N TYR A 528 29.15 -48.91 42.60
CA TYR A 528 29.11 -48.60 41.17
C TYR A 528 28.13 -49.52 40.42
N LEU A 529 28.14 -50.82 40.70
CA LEU A 529 27.21 -51.79 40.10
C LEU A 529 25.77 -51.50 40.52
N HIS A 530 25.53 -51.14 41.79
CA HIS A 530 24.22 -50.69 42.26
C HIS A 530 23.75 -49.43 41.51
N ARG A 531 24.65 -48.45 41.29
CA ARG A 531 24.33 -47.27 40.48
C ARG A 531 24.03 -47.60 39.02
N LEU A 532 24.74 -48.56 38.42
CA LEU A 532 24.45 -49.04 37.05
C LEU A 532 23.06 -49.69 36.99
N GLN A 533 22.69 -50.53 37.95
CA GLN A 533 21.35 -51.11 38.03
C GLN A 533 20.27 -50.02 38.13
N GLN A 534 20.48 -49.00 38.97
CA GLN A 534 19.58 -47.85 39.04
C GLN A 534 19.50 -47.07 37.71
N ASN A 535 20.62 -46.91 37.01
CA ASN A 535 20.64 -46.24 35.70
C ASN A 535 19.91 -47.04 34.62
N ILE A 536 20.11 -48.37 34.57
CA ILE A 536 19.41 -49.28 33.67
C ILE A 536 17.91 -49.14 33.86
N VAL A 537 17.44 -49.28 35.10
CA VAL A 537 16.02 -49.08 35.45
C VAL A 537 15.55 -47.67 35.06
N SER A 538 16.38 -46.63 35.25
CA SER A 538 16.04 -45.26 34.84
C SER A 538 15.92 -45.09 33.32
N GLU A 539 16.82 -45.68 32.53
CA GLU A 539 16.81 -45.58 31.07
C GLU A 539 15.69 -46.45 30.46
N GLU A 540 15.41 -47.64 31.01
CA GLU A 540 14.22 -48.45 30.68
C GLU A 540 12.93 -47.67 30.92
N ASN A 541 12.78 -47.07 32.11
CA ASN A 541 11.65 -46.21 32.42
C ASN A 541 11.52 -45.02 31.45
N LYS A 542 12.62 -44.46 30.95
CA LYS A 542 12.58 -43.38 29.94
C LYS A 542 12.13 -43.90 28.58
N ILE A 543 12.58 -45.09 28.18
CA ILE A 543 12.16 -45.78 26.96
C ILE A 543 10.68 -46.08 27.03
N ASP A 544 10.20 -46.67 28.12
CA ASP A 544 8.78 -46.98 28.34
C ASP A 544 7.93 -45.72 28.32
N LYS A 545 8.33 -44.66 29.05
CA LYS A 545 7.64 -43.35 28.98
C LYS A 545 7.62 -42.78 27.56
N LEU A 546 8.68 -42.97 26.79
CA LEU A 546 8.75 -42.51 25.41
C LEU A 546 7.86 -43.34 24.50
N GLN A 547 7.81 -44.65 24.69
CA GLN A 547 6.98 -45.61 23.98
C GLN A 547 5.50 -45.35 24.27
N VAL A 548 5.11 -45.20 25.55
CA VAL A 548 3.76 -44.76 25.94
C VAL A 548 3.41 -43.42 25.32
N LYS A 549 4.33 -42.44 25.27
CA LYS A 549 4.09 -41.16 24.57
C LYS A 549 3.87 -41.34 23.06
N VAL A 550 4.62 -42.23 22.41
CA VAL A 550 4.47 -42.52 20.98
C VAL A 550 3.15 -43.24 20.74
N THR A 551 2.83 -44.27 21.51
CA THR A 551 1.57 -45.04 21.45
C THR A 551 0.37 -44.16 21.72
N ASN A 552 0.37 -43.33 22.76
CA ASN A 552 -0.72 -42.39 23.03
C ASN A 552 -0.89 -41.38 21.90
N LYS A 553 0.21 -40.91 21.30
CA LYS A 553 0.15 -39.99 20.16
C LYS A 553 -0.35 -40.68 18.89
N HIS A 554 0.07 -41.93 18.67
CA HIS A 554 -0.38 -42.80 17.61
C HIS A 554 -1.89 -43.06 17.74
N ASN A 555 -2.36 -43.59 18.88
CA ASN A 555 -3.77 -43.87 19.15
C ASN A 555 -4.65 -42.61 19.07
N LYS A 556 -4.14 -41.45 19.47
CA LYS A 556 -4.86 -40.16 19.35
C LYS A 556 -5.04 -39.71 17.89
N LEU A 557 -4.13 -40.07 16.99
CA LEU A 557 -4.15 -39.68 15.57
C LEU A 557 -4.71 -40.77 14.65
N PHE A 558 -4.52 -42.03 15.03
CA PHE A 558 -4.86 -43.27 14.34
C PHE A 558 -5.54 -44.20 15.35
N ALA A 559 -6.73 -43.85 15.81
CA ALA A 559 -7.51 -44.76 16.64
C ALA A 559 -7.66 -46.11 15.89
N PRO A 560 -7.57 -47.27 16.59
CA PRO A 560 -7.77 -48.56 15.94
C PRO A 560 -9.14 -48.54 15.26
N ASP A 561 -9.18 -48.97 14.00
CA ASP A 561 -10.42 -49.16 13.26
C ASP A 561 -11.25 -50.17 14.07
N SER A 562 -12.27 -49.69 14.75
CA SER A 562 -13.37 -50.56 15.14
C SER A 562 -14.04 -50.98 13.84
N ASP A 563 -13.97 -52.27 13.51
CA ASP A 563 -14.61 -52.86 12.33
C ASP A 563 -16.15 -52.71 12.34
N ASP A 564 -16.74 -52.12 13.38
CA ASP A 564 -18.13 -51.68 13.38
C ASP A 564 -18.25 -50.16 13.23
N ILE A 565 -18.87 -49.79 12.10
CA ILE A 565 -19.40 -48.45 11.77
C ILE A 565 -18.31 -47.45 11.37
N ALA A 566 -18.14 -47.27 10.05
CA ALA A 566 -17.55 -46.07 9.46
C ALA A 566 -17.98 -44.85 10.29
N PRO A 567 -17.06 -44.05 10.86
CA PRO A 567 -17.37 -43.11 11.92
C PRO A 567 -18.59 -42.30 11.51
N LYS A 568 -19.69 -42.43 12.25
CA LYS A 568 -20.97 -41.72 12.00
C LYS A 568 -20.60 -40.34 11.51
N SER A 569 -20.89 -40.09 10.24
CA SER A 569 -20.45 -38.89 9.52
C SER A 569 -20.54 -37.73 10.49
N LYS A 570 -19.40 -37.09 10.84
CA LYS A 570 -19.36 -35.98 11.80
C LYS A 570 -20.64 -35.16 11.66
N ASN A 571 -21.41 -35.03 12.74
CA ASN A 571 -22.70 -34.32 12.75
C ASN A 571 -22.59 -33.08 11.87
N TRP A 572 -23.61 -32.78 11.07
CA TRP A 572 -23.60 -31.63 10.16
C TRP A 572 -23.08 -30.36 10.87
N PHE A 573 -23.44 -30.20 12.15
CA PHE A 573 -22.91 -29.17 13.04
C PHE A 573 -21.39 -29.20 13.19
N GLN A 574 -20.74 -30.34 13.45
CA GLN A 574 -19.27 -30.44 13.55
C GLN A 574 -18.53 -30.21 12.22
N LYS A 575 -19.16 -30.52 11.08
CA LYS A 575 -18.61 -30.23 9.74
C LYS A 575 -18.71 -28.74 9.42
N SER A 576 -19.82 -28.12 9.82
CA SER A 576 -20.16 -26.75 9.49
C SER A 576 -19.74 -25.75 10.57
N TRP A 577 -19.44 -26.16 11.81
CA TRP A 577 -19.18 -25.24 12.93
C TRP A 577 -18.03 -24.28 12.64
N LYS A 578 -16.95 -24.73 12.00
CA LYS A 578 -15.86 -23.82 11.60
C LYS A 578 -16.31 -22.76 10.60
N ILE A 579 -17.19 -23.14 9.68
CA ILE A 579 -17.77 -22.24 8.67
C ILE A 579 -18.76 -21.29 9.36
N ILE A 580 -19.59 -21.81 10.26
CA ILE A 580 -20.57 -21.04 11.04
C ILE A 580 -19.86 -20.05 11.97
N SER A 581 -18.80 -20.45 12.68
CA SER A 581 -18.01 -19.55 13.53
C SER A 581 -17.32 -18.46 12.73
N VAL A 582 -16.74 -18.79 11.57
CA VAL A 582 -16.15 -17.78 10.68
C VAL A 582 -17.23 -16.86 10.12
N ALA A 583 -18.39 -17.39 9.74
CA ALA A 583 -19.52 -16.60 9.28
C ALA A 583 -20.08 -15.71 10.39
N LEU A 584 -20.21 -16.19 11.62
CA LEU A 584 -20.64 -15.41 12.79
C LEU A 584 -19.65 -14.29 13.11
N VAL A 585 -18.34 -14.57 13.08
CA VAL A 585 -17.31 -13.53 13.27
C VAL A 585 -17.37 -12.51 12.15
N ALA A 586 -17.53 -12.94 10.90
CA ALA A 586 -17.66 -12.04 9.77
C ALA A 586 -18.95 -11.19 9.84
N ILE A 587 -20.08 -11.79 10.22
CA ILE A 587 -21.35 -11.09 10.43
C ILE A 587 -21.23 -10.12 11.59
N ALA A 588 -20.67 -10.53 12.74
CA ALA A 588 -20.47 -9.64 13.88
C ALA A 588 -19.52 -8.48 13.55
N ALA A 589 -18.43 -8.74 12.84
CA ALA A 589 -17.52 -7.69 12.36
C ALA A 589 -18.22 -6.75 11.38
N PHE A 590 -19.02 -7.28 10.44
CA PHE A 590 -19.78 -6.49 9.49
C PHE A 590 -20.89 -5.69 10.15
N SER A 591 -21.62 -6.27 11.10
CA SER A 591 -22.64 -5.60 11.91
C SER A 591 -21.99 -4.51 12.76
N GLY A 592 -20.85 -4.79 13.40
CA GLY A 592 -20.09 -3.78 14.15
C GLY A 592 -19.63 -2.63 13.25
N LEU A 593 -19.12 -2.95 12.05
CA LEU A 593 -18.75 -1.95 11.05
C LEU A 593 -19.95 -1.15 10.55
N THR A 594 -21.10 -1.79 10.34
CA THR A 594 -22.34 -1.13 9.91
C THR A 594 -22.88 -0.22 11.01
N VAL A 595 -22.89 -0.67 12.25
CA VAL A 595 -23.28 0.15 13.41
C VAL A 595 -22.32 1.32 13.58
N ALA A 596 -21.00 1.08 13.46
CA ALA A 596 -20.01 2.14 13.51
C ALA A 596 -20.20 3.16 12.37
N TYR A 597 -20.51 2.70 11.16
CA TYR A 597 -20.82 3.56 10.03
C TYR A 597 -22.09 4.38 10.28
N VAL A 598 -23.21 3.72 10.61
CA VAL A 598 -24.50 4.41 10.84
C VAL A 598 -24.42 5.39 12.01
N LYS A 599 -23.74 5.04 13.10
CA LYS A 599 -23.60 5.93 14.27
C LYS A 599 -22.72 7.15 13.99
N ASN A 600 -21.73 7.03 13.10
CA ASN A 600 -20.75 8.08 12.87
C ASN A 600 -20.95 8.89 11.58
N ASN A 601 -21.83 8.46 10.65
CA ASN A 601 -22.06 9.12 9.35
C ASN A 601 -23.50 9.64 9.13
N ILE A 602 -24.33 9.72 10.17
CA ILE A 602 -25.52 10.58 10.15
C ILE A 602 -25.06 11.95 10.63
N TYR A 603 -25.11 12.93 9.74
CA TYR A 603 -24.64 14.29 9.99
C TYR A 603 -25.83 15.23 10.11
N ASP A 604 -25.81 16.04 11.16
CA ASP A 604 -26.81 17.10 11.38
C ASP A 604 -26.40 18.41 10.70
N LEU A 605 -25.09 18.59 10.48
CA LEU A 605 -24.52 19.77 9.85
C LEU A 605 -23.38 19.38 8.90
N THR A 606 -23.46 19.82 7.64
CA THR A 606 -22.36 19.70 6.68
C THR A 606 -21.73 21.07 6.44
N VAL A 607 -20.47 21.21 6.82
CA VAL A 607 -19.69 22.45 6.69
C VAL A 607 -18.67 22.30 5.56
N ALA A 608 -18.66 23.25 4.63
CA ALA A 608 -17.57 23.44 3.67
C ALA A 608 -16.70 24.60 4.14
N ASN A 609 -15.41 24.37 4.34
CA ASN A 609 -14.46 25.43 4.68
C ASN A 609 -13.14 25.21 3.95
N TRP A 610 -12.29 26.22 3.97
CA TRP A 610 -10.91 26.12 3.52
C TRP A 610 -10.15 25.04 4.31
N GLY A 611 -9.15 24.43 3.66
CA GLY A 611 -8.22 23.51 4.33
C GLY A 611 -7.52 24.17 5.50
N GLU A 612 -7.55 23.53 6.69
CA GLU A 612 -6.89 24.01 7.93
C GLU A 612 -7.34 25.38 8.45
N TYR A 613 -8.56 25.81 8.13
CA TYR A 613 -9.17 27.02 8.68
C TYR A 613 -9.96 26.79 9.98
N ILE A 614 -9.82 25.62 10.60
CA ILE A 614 -10.38 25.37 11.92
C ILE A 614 -9.45 24.47 12.72
N ASP A 615 -9.40 24.69 14.04
CA ASP A 615 -8.89 23.68 14.96
C ASP A 615 -9.83 22.45 14.97
N PRO A 616 -9.34 21.25 14.61
CA PRO A 616 -10.15 20.02 14.69
C PRO A 616 -10.71 19.73 16.09
N GLU A 617 -10.07 20.21 17.16
CA GLU A 617 -10.57 20.05 18.53
C GLU A 617 -11.87 20.83 18.76
N LEU A 618 -12.03 22.00 18.12
CA LEU A 618 -13.25 22.79 18.19
C LEU A 618 -14.44 22.07 17.56
N ILE A 619 -14.22 21.29 16.49
CA ILE A 619 -15.27 20.43 15.93
C ILE A 619 -15.72 19.40 16.98
N ASN A 620 -14.77 18.73 17.64
CA ASN A 620 -15.08 17.76 18.69
C ASN A 620 -15.78 18.38 19.89
N LYS A 621 -15.35 19.58 20.29
CA LYS A 621 -15.93 20.36 21.38
C LYS A 621 -17.38 20.72 21.06
N PHE A 622 -17.63 21.27 19.86
CA PHE A 622 -18.98 21.53 19.36
C PHE A 622 -19.87 20.28 19.38
N GLU A 623 -19.38 19.15 18.86
CA GLU A 623 -20.16 17.91 18.85
C GLU A 623 -20.46 17.35 20.25
N LYS A 624 -19.61 17.63 21.24
CA LYS A 624 -19.79 17.21 22.63
C LYS A 624 -20.78 18.13 23.37
N GLU A 625 -20.70 19.43 23.14
CA GLU A 625 -21.51 20.44 23.82
C GLU A 625 -22.96 20.45 23.29
N THR A 626 -23.12 20.41 21.97
CA THR A 626 -24.43 20.53 21.31
C THR A 626 -25.09 19.18 21.02
N GLY A 627 -24.28 18.12 20.89
CA GLY A 627 -24.73 16.81 20.43
C GLY A 627 -24.88 16.69 18.90
N TYR A 628 -24.79 17.79 18.14
CA TYR A 628 -24.85 17.77 16.68
C TYR A 628 -23.62 17.09 16.08
N LYS A 629 -23.81 16.36 14.98
CA LYS A 629 -22.73 15.71 14.22
C LYS A 629 -22.35 16.51 12.98
N VAL A 630 -21.08 16.89 12.90
CA VAL A 630 -20.54 17.74 11.84
C VAL A 630 -19.83 16.89 10.78
N ASN A 631 -20.23 17.06 9.53
CA ASN A 631 -19.47 16.64 8.36
C ASN A 631 -18.63 17.82 7.86
N TYR A 632 -17.37 17.85 8.28
CA TYR A 632 -16.46 18.92 7.89
C TYR A 632 -15.73 18.55 6.58
N GLN A 633 -15.91 19.38 5.56
CA GLN A 633 -15.38 19.19 4.22
C GLN A 633 -14.43 20.34 3.89
N THR A 634 -13.24 20.01 3.39
CA THR A 634 -12.24 21.01 3.00
C THR A 634 -12.24 21.24 1.49
N TYR A 635 -11.88 22.45 1.08
CA TYR A 635 -11.51 22.81 -0.29
C TYR A 635 -10.29 23.75 -0.29
N ASP A 636 -9.66 23.89 -1.45
CA ASP A 636 -8.42 24.62 -1.69
C ASP A 636 -8.62 25.94 -2.45
N ALA A 637 -9.72 26.07 -3.17
CA ALA A 637 -10.09 27.27 -3.93
C ALA A 637 -11.61 27.46 -3.97
N ASN A 638 -12.05 28.73 -4.10
CA ASN A 638 -13.45 29.08 -4.27
C ASN A 638 -14.07 28.41 -5.51
N GLU A 639 -13.30 28.24 -6.59
CA GLU A 639 -13.72 27.56 -7.82
C GLU A 639 -13.97 26.06 -7.59
N THR A 640 -13.17 25.44 -6.71
CA THR A 640 -13.36 24.04 -6.28
C THR A 640 -14.67 23.90 -5.50
N LEU A 641 -14.92 24.80 -4.53
CA LEU A 641 -16.19 24.86 -3.78
C LEU A 641 -17.37 24.99 -4.75
N TYR A 642 -17.31 25.99 -5.64
CA TYR A 642 -18.37 26.30 -6.59
C TYR A 642 -18.68 25.15 -7.56
N THR A 643 -17.66 24.41 -7.99
CA THR A 643 -17.83 23.24 -8.87
C THR A 643 -18.41 22.04 -8.10
N LYS A 644 -17.94 21.79 -6.88
CA LYS A 644 -18.45 20.68 -6.04
C LYS A 644 -19.91 20.87 -5.66
N LEU A 645 -20.35 22.11 -5.62
CA LEU A 645 -21.73 22.54 -5.41
C LEU A 645 -22.73 22.03 -6.49
N TYR A 646 -22.27 21.44 -7.60
CA TYR A 646 -23.14 20.72 -8.58
C TYR A 646 -23.41 19.26 -8.20
N SER A 647 -22.46 18.59 -7.54
CA SER A 647 -22.61 17.20 -7.10
C SER A 647 -23.03 17.09 -5.64
N PHE A 648 -22.82 18.15 -4.85
CA PHE A 648 -23.01 18.12 -3.41
C PHE A 648 -23.61 19.42 -2.87
N LYS A 649 -24.44 19.31 -1.84
CA LYS A 649 -25.04 20.45 -1.13
C LYS A 649 -24.46 20.51 0.28
N TYR A 650 -23.90 21.65 0.63
CA TYR A 650 -23.47 21.95 1.98
C TYR A 650 -24.62 22.58 2.77
N ASP A 651 -24.55 22.56 4.09
CA ASP A 651 -25.48 23.28 4.94
C ASP A 651 -24.90 24.68 5.25
N LEU A 652 -23.63 24.71 5.65
CA LEU A 652 -22.84 25.91 5.92
C LEU A 652 -21.59 25.92 5.02
N MET A 653 -21.22 27.06 4.46
CA MET A 653 -20.00 27.23 3.65
C MET A 653 -19.21 28.45 4.11
N VAL A 654 -17.91 28.50 3.85
CA VAL A 654 -17.04 29.65 4.22
C VAL A 654 -16.33 30.29 3.01
N PRO A 655 -17.07 30.73 1.96
CA PRO A 655 -16.47 31.36 0.79
C PRO A 655 -15.90 32.75 1.07
N SER A 656 -15.02 33.23 0.18
CA SER A 656 -14.55 34.63 0.20
C SER A 656 -15.61 35.60 -0.33
N ASP A 657 -15.45 36.89 -0.02
CA ASP A 657 -16.39 37.99 -0.36
C ASP A 657 -16.99 37.93 -1.78
N TYR A 658 -16.15 37.84 -2.82
CA TYR A 658 -16.63 37.81 -4.21
C TYR A 658 -17.45 36.54 -4.51
N MET A 659 -17.13 35.42 -3.85
CA MET A 659 -17.86 34.17 -4.01
C MET A 659 -19.17 34.21 -3.23
N VAL A 660 -19.23 34.87 -2.07
CA VAL A 660 -20.51 35.18 -1.40
C VAL A 660 -21.42 35.98 -2.34
N GLN A 661 -20.89 37.07 -2.92
CA GLN A 661 -21.62 37.92 -3.86
C GLN A 661 -22.15 37.12 -5.06
N ARG A 662 -21.34 36.21 -5.61
CA ARG A 662 -21.76 35.30 -6.68
C ARG A 662 -22.89 34.37 -6.24
N LEU A 663 -22.72 33.67 -5.12
CA LEU A 663 -23.70 32.70 -4.63
C LEU A 663 -25.04 33.37 -4.28
N ALA A 664 -25.00 34.59 -3.74
CA ALA A 664 -26.19 35.39 -3.47
C ALA A 664 -26.90 35.82 -4.77
N ASN A 665 -26.15 36.35 -5.75
CA ASN A 665 -26.69 36.72 -7.07
C ASN A 665 -27.32 35.52 -7.81
N GLU A 666 -26.75 34.33 -7.64
CA GLU A 666 -27.28 33.07 -8.20
C GLU A 666 -28.36 32.41 -7.32
N ASN A 667 -28.78 33.07 -6.23
CA ASN A 667 -29.83 32.62 -5.32
C ASN A 667 -29.55 31.24 -4.67
N ARG A 668 -28.29 30.99 -4.31
CA ARG A 668 -27.81 29.70 -3.77
C ARG A 668 -27.67 29.68 -2.25
N ILE A 669 -27.67 30.85 -1.62
CA ILE A 669 -27.59 31.05 -0.17
C ILE A 669 -28.81 31.83 0.33
N GLU A 670 -29.14 31.72 1.62
CA GLU A 670 -30.26 32.44 2.24
C GLU A 670 -29.80 33.66 3.06
N GLU A 671 -30.70 34.63 3.26
CA GLU A 671 -30.44 35.78 4.13
C GLU A 671 -30.22 35.29 5.58
N ILE A 672 -29.27 35.90 6.29
CA ILE A 672 -28.93 35.55 7.68
C ILE A 672 -29.98 36.11 8.63
N ASP A 673 -30.56 35.24 9.46
CA ASP A 673 -31.41 35.61 10.57
C ASP A 673 -30.56 35.99 11.79
N TRP A 674 -30.16 37.26 11.85
CA TRP A 674 -29.38 37.81 12.94
C TRP A 674 -30.05 37.69 14.32
N SER A 675 -31.37 37.43 14.39
CA SER A 675 -32.07 37.24 15.66
C SER A 675 -31.74 35.90 16.34
N LYS A 676 -31.33 34.89 15.56
CA LYS A 676 -30.86 33.58 16.04
C LYS A 676 -29.38 33.60 16.47
N LEU A 677 -28.69 34.72 16.26
CA LEU A 677 -27.26 34.85 16.55
C LEU A 677 -27.00 35.61 17.86
N ASN A 678 -26.02 35.12 18.61
CA ASN A 678 -25.45 35.77 19.79
C ASN A 678 -24.38 36.79 19.39
N ILE A 679 -24.66 37.54 18.32
CA ILE A 679 -23.77 38.52 17.70
C ILE A 679 -24.56 39.83 17.54
N ASN A 680 -23.91 40.96 17.80
CA ASN A 680 -24.50 42.27 17.56
C ASN A 680 -24.68 42.48 16.05
N ALA A 681 -25.93 42.65 15.62
CA ALA A 681 -26.28 42.72 14.20
C ALA A 681 -25.78 44.02 13.55
N PRO A 682 -25.23 43.95 12.32
CA PRO A 682 -24.96 45.14 11.50
C PRO A 682 -26.28 45.76 11.04
N VAL A 683 -26.40 47.09 11.13
CA VAL A 683 -27.58 47.87 10.77
C VAL A 683 -27.20 48.98 9.79
N ALA A 684 -27.94 49.10 8.70
CA ALA A 684 -27.75 50.19 7.74
C ALA A 684 -28.08 51.55 8.39
N THR A 685 -27.19 52.54 8.26
CA THR A 685 -27.41 53.89 8.81
C THR A 685 -27.89 54.86 7.74
N ALA A 686 -28.61 55.91 8.17
CA ALA A 686 -29.14 56.95 7.27
C ALA A 686 -28.04 57.87 6.67
N ALA A 687 -26.78 57.73 7.09
CA ALA A 687 -25.65 58.51 6.60
C ALA A 687 -24.88 57.71 5.54
N LYS A 688 -24.84 58.22 4.30
CA LYS A 688 -23.94 57.82 3.19
C LYS A 688 -23.46 56.35 3.19
N ASN A 689 -24.31 55.39 2.80
CA ASN A 689 -23.89 54.01 2.52
C ASN A 689 -23.00 53.35 3.60
N GLN A 690 -23.14 53.75 4.87
CA GLN A 690 -22.38 53.20 5.99
C GLN A 690 -23.24 52.23 6.80
N VAL A 691 -22.69 51.06 7.11
CA VAL A 691 -23.31 50.02 7.93
C VAL A 691 -22.60 50.03 9.28
N SER A 692 -23.31 50.22 10.38
CA SER A 692 -22.72 50.20 11.72
C SER A 692 -23.43 49.19 12.59
N LEU A 693 -22.83 48.84 13.72
CA LEU A 693 -23.56 48.11 14.76
C LEU A 693 -24.76 48.93 15.27
N ALA A 694 -25.80 48.25 15.76
CA ALA A 694 -26.96 48.89 16.37
C ALA A 694 -26.55 49.85 17.51
N ALA A 695 -27.31 50.94 17.69
CA ALA A 695 -27.00 52.00 18.67
C ALA A 695 -26.98 51.52 20.13
N GLU A 696 -27.68 50.41 20.44
CA GLU A 696 -27.58 49.68 21.71
C GLU A 696 -26.92 48.31 21.43
N THR A 697 -25.61 48.21 21.63
CA THR A 697 -24.91 46.93 21.59
C THR A 697 -25.18 46.15 22.86
N ASP A 698 -25.62 44.90 22.70
CA ASP A 698 -25.76 43.99 23.83
C ASP A 698 -24.36 43.57 24.28
N LYS A 699 -24.06 43.79 25.56
CA LYS A 699 -22.74 43.48 26.14
C LYS A 699 -22.50 41.98 26.26
N ASP A 700 -23.56 41.19 26.29
CA ASP A 700 -23.48 39.73 26.39
C ASP A 700 -23.32 39.07 25.00
N LYS A 701 -23.45 39.84 23.91
CA LYS A 701 -23.25 39.38 22.53
C LYS A 701 -21.86 39.70 21.99
N ALA A 702 -21.36 38.81 21.14
CA ALA A 702 -20.11 39.03 20.43
C ALA A 702 -20.21 40.25 19.49
N THR A 703 -19.09 40.96 19.34
CA THR A 703 -19.02 42.17 18.52
C THR A 703 -18.04 41.96 17.37
N ILE A 704 -18.50 42.22 16.15
CA ILE A 704 -17.69 42.16 14.93
C ILE A 704 -16.91 43.48 14.81
N ASN A 705 -15.66 43.39 14.37
CA ASN A 705 -14.83 44.57 14.09
C ASN A 705 -15.51 45.53 13.09
N GLN A 706 -15.62 46.81 13.44
CA GLN A 706 -16.31 47.80 12.60
C GLN A 706 -15.65 48.00 11.23
N ALA A 707 -14.32 47.95 11.14
CA ALA A 707 -13.63 48.11 9.86
C ALA A 707 -13.92 46.94 8.90
N LEU A 708 -14.19 45.74 9.43
CA LEU A 708 -14.60 44.58 8.66
C LEU A 708 -16.06 44.72 8.16
N ILE A 709 -16.96 45.25 8.99
CA ILE A 709 -18.33 45.57 8.57
C ILE A 709 -18.29 46.58 7.41
N ASP A 710 -17.51 47.66 7.56
CA ASP A 710 -17.37 48.69 6.54
C ASP A 710 -16.80 48.13 5.22
N LEU A 711 -15.83 47.21 5.31
CA LEU A 711 -15.25 46.52 4.15
C LEU A 711 -16.30 45.66 3.43
N MET A 712 -17.02 44.82 4.18
CA MET A 712 -18.00 43.91 3.60
C MET A 712 -19.20 44.65 3.00
N ALA A 713 -19.59 45.79 3.58
CA ALA A 713 -20.66 46.64 3.05
C ALA A 713 -20.35 47.21 1.64
N GLN A 714 -19.08 47.26 1.22
CA GLN A 714 -18.68 47.70 -0.13
C GLN A 714 -19.11 46.70 -1.22
N SER A 715 -19.29 45.42 -0.86
CA SER A 715 -19.66 44.36 -1.79
C SER A 715 -21.18 44.25 -1.92
N LYS A 716 -21.73 44.89 -2.94
CA LYS A 716 -23.18 44.94 -3.22
C LYS A 716 -23.71 43.65 -3.86
N VAL A 717 -24.93 43.25 -3.53
CA VAL A 717 -25.58 42.06 -4.12
C VAL A 717 -26.72 42.49 -5.04
N ASN A 718 -26.70 42.01 -6.28
CA ASN A 718 -27.71 42.28 -7.29
C ASN A 718 -28.68 41.10 -7.37
N VAL A 719 -29.67 41.06 -6.47
CA VAL A 719 -30.69 40.01 -6.50
C VAL A 719 -31.81 40.40 -7.45
N ASN A 720 -32.01 39.64 -8.53
CA ASN A 720 -33.20 39.73 -9.39
C ASN A 720 -34.41 39.14 -8.64
N ASN A 721 -34.95 39.87 -7.65
CA ASN A 721 -36.21 39.50 -7.00
C ASN A 721 -37.38 40.13 -7.75
N ASP A 722 -38.07 39.34 -8.58
CA ASP A 722 -39.34 39.70 -9.25
C ASP A 722 -40.54 39.82 -8.29
N THR A 723 -40.31 39.83 -6.97
CA THR A 723 -41.37 39.96 -5.97
C THR A 723 -40.91 40.83 -4.80
N ASP A 724 -41.76 41.82 -4.53
CA ASP A 724 -41.80 42.78 -3.41
C ASP A 724 -41.00 44.07 -3.51
N GLY A 725 -41.74 45.17 -3.33
CA GLY A 725 -41.32 46.53 -3.60
C GLY A 725 -40.31 47.07 -2.60
N GLY A 726 -39.33 47.82 -3.15
CA GLY A 726 -38.67 48.89 -2.43
C GLY A 726 -37.66 48.51 -1.35
N LYS A 727 -37.06 47.31 -1.38
CA LYS A 727 -35.90 47.01 -0.51
C LYS A 727 -34.67 47.85 -0.96
N THR A 728 -34.00 48.42 0.04
CA THR A 728 -32.68 49.05 0.02
C THR A 728 -31.62 48.21 -0.71
N GLU A 729 -30.55 48.83 -1.22
CA GLU A 729 -29.39 48.13 -1.78
C GLU A 729 -28.89 47.06 -0.78
N GLN A 730 -28.92 45.79 -1.19
CA GLN A 730 -28.42 44.67 -0.38
C GLN A 730 -26.90 44.53 -0.51
N THR A 731 -26.25 44.04 0.54
CA THR A 731 -24.80 43.79 0.59
C THR A 731 -24.53 42.35 0.99
N ILE A 732 -23.28 41.90 0.91
CA ILE A 732 -22.93 40.54 1.37
C ILE A 732 -23.21 40.33 2.87
N LEU A 733 -23.28 41.39 3.69
CA LEU A 733 -23.63 41.30 5.12
C LEU A 733 -25.05 40.76 5.36
N ASP A 734 -25.95 40.88 4.39
CA ASP A 734 -27.29 40.30 4.49
C ASP A 734 -27.26 38.76 4.39
N TYR A 735 -26.18 38.19 3.85
CA TYR A 735 -26.05 36.76 3.50
C TYR A 735 -24.88 36.06 4.20
N ALA A 736 -23.98 36.79 4.85
CA ALA A 736 -22.73 36.28 5.37
C ALA A 736 -22.43 36.80 6.78
N VAL A 737 -21.92 35.90 7.62
CA VAL A 737 -21.31 36.23 8.92
C VAL A 737 -19.80 36.06 8.78
N PRO A 738 -18.97 37.09 9.04
CA PRO A 738 -17.52 36.98 8.86
C PRO A 738 -16.90 35.82 9.66
N TYR A 739 -15.90 35.15 9.11
CA TYR A 739 -15.22 34.03 9.78
C TYR A 739 -13.76 34.33 10.06
N PHE A 740 -13.04 34.76 9.03
CA PHE A 740 -11.70 35.31 9.12
C PHE A 740 -11.54 36.44 8.11
N TRP A 741 -10.49 37.23 8.31
CA TRP A 741 -10.14 38.31 7.41
C TRP A 741 -8.65 38.59 7.47
N GLY A 742 -8.15 39.30 6.47
CA GLY A 742 -6.74 39.58 6.35
C GLY A 742 -6.44 40.49 5.17
N ASP A 743 -5.16 40.71 4.96
CA ASP A 743 -4.62 41.52 3.88
C ASP A 743 -3.40 40.85 3.24
N VAL A 744 -2.99 41.37 2.08
CA VAL A 744 -1.77 40.90 1.41
C VAL A 744 -0.59 41.79 1.83
N VAL A 745 0.51 41.16 2.22
CA VAL A 745 1.73 41.80 2.74
C VAL A 745 2.96 41.39 1.93
N LEU A 746 3.98 42.25 1.96
CA LEU A 746 5.32 41.91 1.49
C LEU A 746 6.17 41.44 2.67
N VAL A 747 6.77 40.26 2.54
CA VAL A 747 7.63 39.64 3.54
C VAL A 747 9.06 39.55 3.00
N PHE A 748 10.03 39.89 3.83
CA PHE A 748 11.45 39.95 3.51
C PHE A 748 12.23 39.07 4.49
N ASN A 749 13.11 38.22 3.96
CA ASN A 749 13.94 37.33 4.77
C ASN A 749 15.22 38.04 5.23
N THR A 750 15.22 38.55 6.47
CA THR A 750 16.33 39.35 7.01
C THR A 750 17.56 38.51 7.38
N ASN A 751 17.44 37.17 7.38
CA ASN A 751 18.61 36.28 7.50
C ASN A 751 19.57 36.42 6.32
N ASN A 752 19.09 36.89 5.16
CA ASN A 752 19.95 37.22 4.02
C ASN A 752 20.40 38.69 4.07
N GLN A 753 21.69 38.92 4.27
CA GLN A 753 22.25 40.28 4.33
C GLN A 753 22.00 41.11 3.05
N ALA A 754 21.86 40.47 1.89
CA ALA A 754 21.52 41.17 0.64
C ALA A 754 20.14 41.83 0.71
N VAL A 755 19.17 41.20 1.40
CA VAL A 755 17.82 41.74 1.62
C VAL A 755 17.88 42.96 2.54
N VAL A 756 18.62 42.87 3.65
CA VAL A 756 18.80 43.99 4.58
C VAL A 756 19.45 45.18 3.88
N ASN A 757 20.45 44.95 3.02
CA ASN A 757 21.11 45.99 2.25
C ASN A 757 20.16 46.61 1.20
N PHE A 758 19.33 45.81 0.56
CA PHE A 758 18.30 46.27 -0.38
C PHE A 758 17.29 47.19 0.32
N LEU A 759 16.73 46.79 1.46
CA LEU A 759 15.79 47.61 2.23
C LEU A 759 16.41 48.95 2.64
N LYS A 760 17.66 48.94 3.12
CA LYS A 760 18.41 50.18 3.44
C LYS A 760 18.60 51.09 2.23
N SER A 761 18.88 50.52 1.05
CA SER A 761 19.04 51.29 -0.19
C SER A 761 17.75 52.00 -0.64
N LYS A 762 16.60 51.51 -0.17
CA LYS A 762 15.27 52.07 -0.42
C LYS A 762 14.78 52.98 0.70
N ASN A 763 15.63 53.29 1.69
CA ASN A 763 15.26 54.05 2.89
C ASN A 763 14.09 53.41 3.68
N ILE A 764 14.03 52.08 3.67
CA ILE A 764 13.06 51.32 4.47
C ILE A 764 13.77 50.82 5.73
N THR A 765 13.19 51.08 6.90
CA THR A 765 13.72 50.64 8.19
C THR A 765 12.89 49.51 8.79
N ILE A 766 13.50 48.70 9.64
CA ILE A 766 12.89 47.53 10.29
C ILE A 766 12.72 47.87 11.77
N SER A 767 11.52 47.71 12.31
CA SER A 767 11.24 47.91 13.74
C SER A 767 11.73 46.74 14.58
N GLU A 768 12.29 47.05 15.75
CA GLU A 768 12.69 46.09 16.81
C GLU A 768 11.81 46.25 18.07
N GLU A 769 10.71 47.02 17.99
CA GLU A 769 9.80 47.24 19.11
C GLU A 769 8.94 46.00 19.40
N GLU A 770 8.72 45.70 20.68
CA GLU A 770 7.89 44.57 21.12
C GLU A 770 6.45 44.71 20.58
N GLY A 771 5.96 43.68 19.88
CA GLY A 771 4.66 43.68 19.19
C GLY A 771 4.68 44.26 17.77
N GLN A 772 5.78 44.90 17.35
CA GLN A 772 6.03 45.39 15.99
C GLN A 772 7.31 44.81 15.39
N GLU A 773 7.79 43.68 15.91
CA GLU A 773 9.09 43.12 15.53
C GLU A 773 9.10 42.78 14.04
N GLY A 774 10.08 43.29 13.30
CA GLY A 774 10.14 43.11 11.85
C GLY A 774 9.26 44.04 11.02
N MET A 775 8.42 44.89 11.62
CA MET A 775 7.55 45.80 10.86
C MET A 775 8.37 46.82 10.08
N LEU A 776 8.10 46.95 8.78
CA LEU A 776 8.78 47.90 7.90
C LEU A 776 8.13 49.28 7.98
N SER A 777 8.97 50.31 8.09
CA SER A 777 8.54 51.71 7.92
C SER A 777 9.30 52.39 6.78
N GLY A 778 8.57 53.14 5.95
CA GLY A 778 9.09 53.77 4.73
C GLY A 778 8.11 53.71 3.57
N LYS A 779 8.62 53.93 2.35
CA LYS A 779 7.83 53.85 1.11
C LYS A 779 7.72 52.41 0.63
N ILE A 780 6.60 51.77 0.95
CA ILE A 780 6.33 50.38 0.60
C ILE A 780 5.31 50.35 -0.54
N ASN A 781 5.73 49.86 -1.70
CA ASN A 781 4.93 49.79 -2.92
C ASN A 781 5.15 48.47 -3.67
N TRP A 782 4.28 48.17 -4.63
CA TRP A 782 4.35 46.91 -5.39
C TRP A 782 5.54 46.84 -6.36
N GLN A 783 6.11 47.99 -6.75
CA GLN A 783 7.30 48.02 -7.63
C GLN A 783 8.53 47.41 -6.95
N LEU A 784 8.57 47.38 -5.61
CA LEU A 784 9.64 46.71 -4.85
C LEU A 784 9.85 45.24 -5.26
N LEU A 785 8.82 44.55 -5.72
CA LEU A 785 8.94 43.17 -6.22
C LEU A 785 9.84 43.11 -7.45
N GLN A 786 9.62 44.01 -8.42
CA GLN A 786 10.44 44.10 -9.62
C GLN A 786 11.86 44.57 -9.27
N GLU A 787 11.97 45.61 -8.44
CA GLU A 787 13.27 46.18 -8.03
C GLU A 787 14.14 45.17 -7.27
N ALA A 788 13.54 44.35 -6.40
CA ALA A 788 14.23 43.28 -5.68
C ALA A 788 14.72 42.20 -6.65
N ALA A 789 13.88 41.80 -7.60
CA ALA A 789 14.24 40.82 -8.62
C ALA A 789 15.37 41.33 -9.53
N ASP A 790 15.35 42.61 -9.90
CA ASP A 790 16.39 43.26 -10.69
C ASP A 790 17.71 43.39 -9.89
N ALA A 791 17.62 43.53 -8.56
CA ALA A 791 18.76 43.48 -7.64
C ALA A 791 19.31 42.05 -7.40
N GLY A 792 18.73 41.02 -8.03
CA GLY A 792 19.19 39.63 -7.92
C GLY A 792 18.58 38.84 -6.77
N LEU A 793 17.59 39.39 -6.05
CA LEU A 793 16.90 38.73 -4.94
C LEU A 793 15.81 37.79 -5.47
N LYS A 794 15.63 36.65 -4.82
CA LYS A 794 14.59 35.67 -5.15
C LYS A 794 13.23 36.13 -4.63
N VAL A 795 12.37 36.53 -5.56
CA VAL A 795 11.01 37.01 -5.29
C VAL A 795 10.02 35.88 -5.52
N LYS A 796 9.17 35.60 -4.53
CA LYS A 796 8.12 34.59 -4.58
C LYS A 796 6.75 35.24 -4.55
N LEU A 797 5.91 34.94 -5.53
CA LEU A 797 4.54 35.47 -5.59
C LEU A 797 3.54 34.39 -5.22
N ASN A 798 2.46 34.75 -4.51
CA ASN A 798 1.34 33.84 -4.31
C ASN A 798 0.65 33.56 -5.66
N ASN A 799 0.24 32.31 -5.87
CA ASN A 799 -0.31 31.87 -7.14
C ASN A 799 -1.83 32.05 -7.21
N ASP A 800 -2.34 33.24 -6.87
CA ASP A 800 -3.76 33.58 -6.95
C ASP A 800 -4.01 34.54 -8.13
N PRO A 801 -4.93 34.21 -9.05
CA PRO A 801 -5.14 35.00 -10.26
C PRO A 801 -5.57 36.45 -9.96
N LYS A 802 -6.44 36.67 -8.96
CA LYS A 802 -6.93 38.01 -8.63
C LYS A 802 -5.85 38.84 -7.93
N ASN A 803 -5.06 38.27 -7.01
CA ASN A 803 -3.93 38.95 -6.38
C ASN A 803 -2.83 39.31 -7.38
N ILE A 804 -2.51 38.41 -8.32
CA ILE A 804 -1.48 38.68 -9.34
C ILE A 804 -1.91 39.83 -10.26
N PHE A 805 -3.16 39.82 -10.73
CA PHE A 805 -3.69 40.93 -11.51
C PHE A 805 -3.88 42.21 -10.68
N MET A 806 -4.14 42.08 -9.37
CA MET A 806 -4.20 43.22 -8.45
C MET A 806 -2.85 43.95 -8.39
N ILE A 807 -1.70 43.26 -8.34
CA ILE A 807 -0.37 43.92 -8.37
C ILE A 807 -0.28 44.87 -9.57
N ALA A 808 -0.60 44.36 -10.76
CA ALA A 808 -0.56 45.16 -11.97
C ALA A 808 -1.62 46.27 -11.96
N SER A 809 -2.85 45.97 -11.54
CA SER A 809 -3.93 46.95 -11.42
C SER A 809 -3.57 48.09 -10.47
N GLN A 810 -2.92 47.79 -9.35
CA GLN A 810 -2.46 48.77 -8.37
C GLN A 810 -1.35 49.65 -8.96
N ILE A 811 -0.39 49.06 -9.67
CA ILE A 811 0.69 49.82 -10.33
C ILE A 811 0.17 50.70 -11.47
N LEU A 812 -0.79 50.21 -12.23
CA LEU A 812 -1.30 50.88 -13.44
C LEU A 812 -2.40 51.91 -13.12
N TYR A 813 -3.27 51.61 -12.17
CA TYR A 813 -4.53 52.33 -11.93
C TYR A 813 -4.79 52.68 -10.46
N GLY A 814 -4.08 52.09 -9.49
CA GLY A 814 -4.31 52.33 -8.05
C GLY A 814 -5.59 51.72 -7.49
N LYS A 815 -6.16 50.70 -8.14
CA LYS A 815 -7.40 50.02 -7.72
C LYS A 815 -7.26 48.50 -7.69
N ASN A 816 -8.02 47.83 -6.82
CA ASN A 816 -7.98 46.37 -6.68
C ASN A 816 -8.77 45.63 -7.76
N ASN A 817 -9.82 46.26 -8.28
CA ASN A 817 -10.73 45.64 -9.24
C ASN A 817 -10.58 46.26 -10.63
N LEU A 818 -10.24 45.42 -11.61
CA LEU A 818 -10.24 45.78 -13.03
C LEU A 818 -11.70 45.79 -13.53
N VAL A 819 -12.10 46.82 -14.29
CA VAL A 819 -13.52 47.04 -14.62
C VAL A 819 -13.88 46.70 -16.07
N ASN A 820 -12.89 46.51 -16.95
CA ASN A 820 -13.10 46.17 -18.36
C ASN A 820 -11.94 45.35 -18.94
N LYS A 821 -12.16 44.76 -20.13
CA LYS A 821 -11.17 43.89 -20.78
C LYS A 821 -9.88 44.61 -21.18
N ASP A 822 -9.92 45.90 -21.46
CA ASP A 822 -8.73 46.67 -21.85
C ASP A 822 -7.78 46.83 -20.65
N GLU A 823 -8.31 47.12 -19.47
CA GLU A 823 -7.52 47.14 -18.23
C GLU A 823 -6.92 45.77 -17.91
N VAL A 824 -7.67 44.68 -18.12
CA VAL A 824 -7.16 43.31 -17.97
C VAL A 824 -6.02 43.03 -18.95
N ASN A 825 -6.12 43.49 -20.19
CA ASN A 825 -5.05 43.33 -21.17
C ASN A 825 -3.79 44.13 -20.79
N HIS A 826 -3.94 45.38 -20.34
CA HIS A 826 -2.79 46.16 -19.86
C HIS A 826 -2.12 45.52 -18.64
N ALA A 827 -2.90 44.98 -17.70
CA ALA A 827 -2.38 44.24 -16.56
C ALA A 827 -1.63 42.97 -17.00
N TYR A 828 -2.18 42.21 -17.94
CA TYR A 828 -1.53 41.02 -18.51
C TYR A 828 -0.20 41.35 -19.19
N ASP A 829 -0.14 42.43 -19.97
CA ASP A 829 1.09 42.86 -20.65
C ASP A 829 2.18 43.27 -19.65
N TYR A 830 1.81 44.00 -18.59
CA TYR A 830 2.72 44.35 -17.49
C TYR A 830 3.26 43.10 -16.80
N LEU A 831 2.38 42.17 -16.42
CA LEU A 831 2.76 40.92 -15.74
C LEU A 831 3.66 40.03 -16.61
N THR A 832 3.41 39.99 -17.92
CA THR A 832 4.28 39.29 -18.88
C THR A 832 5.70 39.87 -18.88
N GLY A 833 5.83 41.18 -18.66
CA GLY A 833 7.11 41.85 -18.43
C GLY A 833 7.76 41.44 -17.10
N LEU A 834 7.00 41.52 -16.01
CA LEU A 834 7.47 41.20 -14.65
C LEU A 834 8.02 39.76 -14.57
N ILE A 835 7.23 38.79 -15.02
CA ILE A 835 7.53 37.36 -14.92
C ILE A 835 8.62 36.91 -15.91
N LYS A 836 9.04 37.77 -16.85
CA LYS A 836 10.24 37.47 -17.65
C LYS A 836 11.51 37.43 -16.80
N ASN A 837 11.54 38.11 -15.66
CA ASN A 837 12.69 38.09 -14.76
C ASN A 837 12.84 36.71 -14.09
N LYS A 838 13.99 36.06 -14.29
CA LYS A 838 14.31 34.71 -13.75
C LYS A 838 14.32 34.61 -12.22
N ASN A 839 14.38 35.75 -11.52
CA ASN A 839 14.40 35.79 -10.07
C ASN A 839 12.98 35.90 -9.47
N ILE A 840 11.96 36.08 -10.31
CA ILE A 840 10.55 36.04 -9.90
C ILE A 840 10.01 34.65 -10.19
N ASP A 841 9.42 34.04 -9.18
CA ASP A 841 8.82 32.72 -9.27
C ASP A 841 7.41 32.74 -8.66
N MET A 842 6.48 32.06 -9.32
CA MET A 842 5.09 31.94 -8.84
C MET A 842 4.97 30.60 -8.12
N VAL A 843 4.63 30.65 -6.85
CA VAL A 843 4.67 29.47 -5.97
C VAL A 843 3.25 29.00 -5.72
N GLU A 844 2.94 27.77 -6.16
CA GLU A 844 1.60 27.19 -6.05
C GLU A 844 1.14 27.06 -4.59
N GLY A 845 0.00 27.69 -4.27
CA GLY A 845 -0.73 27.54 -3.03
C GLY A 845 0.15 27.57 -1.77
N ASP A 846 -0.03 26.57 -0.91
CA ASP A 846 0.58 26.49 0.42
C ASP A 846 2.09 26.19 0.41
N SER A 847 2.66 25.85 -0.75
CA SER A 847 4.12 25.65 -0.85
C SER A 847 4.87 26.96 -0.58
N LEU A 848 4.21 28.12 -0.71
CA LEU A 848 4.78 29.41 -0.32
C LEU A 848 4.97 29.52 1.19
N ILE A 849 4.03 29.02 2.00
CA ILE A 849 4.14 29.00 3.47
C ILE A 849 5.35 28.14 3.88
N THR A 850 5.50 26.96 3.28
CA THR A 850 6.64 26.07 3.56
C THR A 850 7.97 26.67 3.08
N THR A 851 7.98 27.31 1.92
CA THR A 851 9.14 28.04 1.39
C THR A 851 9.54 29.16 2.34
N ALA A 852 8.54 29.87 2.85
CA ALA A 852 8.71 30.89 3.86
C ALA A 852 9.33 30.25 5.11
N GLN A 853 8.70 29.26 5.75
CA GLN A 853 9.18 28.56 6.96
C GLN A 853 10.63 28.05 6.89
N THR A 854 11.02 27.50 5.74
CA THR A 854 12.37 26.95 5.51
C THR A 854 13.41 28.02 5.16
N GLY A 855 12.98 29.28 4.96
CA GLY A 855 13.84 30.41 4.63
C GLY A 855 14.32 30.41 3.18
N GLN A 856 13.64 29.71 2.27
CA GLN A 856 14.02 29.58 0.86
C GLN A 856 13.46 30.69 -0.05
N PHE A 857 13.44 31.92 0.45
CA PHE A 857 12.99 33.11 -0.26
C PHE A 857 13.80 34.34 0.20
N ASP A 858 13.82 35.39 -0.61
CA ASP A 858 14.36 36.70 -0.21
C ASP A 858 13.25 37.71 -0.01
N VAL A 859 12.29 37.75 -0.93
CA VAL A 859 11.05 38.55 -0.86
C VAL A 859 9.87 37.67 -1.22
N ALA A 860 8.76 37.78 -0.49
CA ALA A 860 7.53 37.05 -0.78
C ALA A 860 6.31 37.96 -0.68
N MET A 861 5.33 37.74 -1.56
CA MET A 861 3.98 38.29 -1.40
C MET A 861 3.10 37.22 -0.75
N MET A 862 2.61 37.48 0.45
CA MET A 862 1.86 36.51 1.25
C MET A 862 0.60 37.13 1.84
N TYR A 863 -0.40 36.30 2.16
CA TYR A 863 -1.46 36.72 3.07
C TYR A 863 -0.87 36.94 4.47
N SER A 864 -1.35 37.95 5.20
CA SER A 864 -0.79 38.31 6.52
C SER A 864 -0.81 37.16 7.52
N GLY A 865 -1.90 36.40 7.59
CA GLY A 865 -1.96 35.22 8.47
C GLY A 865 -1.02 34.09 8.05
N ASP A 866 -0.86 33.85 6.74
CA ASP A 866 0.10 32.86 6.23
C ASP A 866 1.55 33.25 6.54
N ALA A 867 1.87 34.55 6.45
CA ALA A 867 3.18 35.08 6.81
C ALA A 867 3.47 34.90 8.30
N LEU A 868 2.48 35.19 9.15
CA LEU A 868 2.60 35.01 10.58
C LEU A 868 2.73 33.54 10.98
N TYR A 869 1.85 32.70 10.46
CA TYR A 869 1.90 31.25 10.66
C TYR A 869 3.25 30.68 10.21
N ALA A 870 3.78 31.15 9.08
CA ALA A 870 5.08 30.74 8.59
C ALA A 870 6.22 31.13 9.53
N GLU A 871 6.13 32.27 10.23
CA GLU A 871 7.13 32.74 11.20
C GLU A 871 7.09 31.94 12.51
N THR A 872 5.89 31.73 13.08
CA THR A 872 5.72 31.00 14.35
C THR A 872 6.23 29.56 14.26
N ASN A 873 6.07 28.92 13.11
CA ASN A 873 6.45 27.52 12.88
C ASN A 873 7.88 27.36 12.31
N ARG A 874 8.73 28.41 12.35
CA ARG A 874 10.12 28.30 11.89
C ARG A 874 10.96 27.48 12.87
N PRO A 875 11.99 26.76 12.37
CA PRO A 875 13.04 26.21 13.22
C PRO A 875 13.63 27.30 14.11
N SER A 876 13.99 26.97 15.36
CA SER A 876 14.45 27.95 16.36
C SER A 876 15.63 28.80 15.89
N ASN A 877 16.48 28.30 14.99
CA ASN A 877 17.62 29.04 14.43
C ASN A 877 17.24 30.05 13.32
N LEU A 878 15.97 30.06 12.90
CA LEU A 878 15.42 30.95 11.89
C LEU A 878 14.27 31.81 12.43
N LYS A 879 13.79 31.62 13.68
CA LYS A 879 12.79 32.52 14.29
C LYS A 879 13.34 33.95 14.38
N LYS A 880 12.44 34.94 14.30
CA LYS A 880 12.68 36.39 14.27
C LYS A 880 13.54 36.85 13.09
N THR A 881 13.37 36.22 11.93
CA THR A 881 14.10 36.60 10.70
C THR A 881 13.21 37.12 9.57
N TYR A 882 11.99 37.54 9.90
CA TYR A 882 11.09 38.21 8.98
C TYR A 882 11.05 39.71 9.22
N ALA A 883 11.09 40.45 8.12
CA ALA A 883 10.54 41.81 8.09
C ALA A 883 9.34 41.86 7.16
N TYR A 884 8.31 42.61 7.52
CA TYR A 884 7.07 42.66 6.75
C TYR A 884 6.55 44.08 6.58
N GLY A 885 5.89 44.33 5.46
CA GLY A 885 5.42 45.65 5.08
C GLY A 885 4.10 45.60 4.33
N ARG A 886 3.24 46.58 4.60
CA ARG A 886 1.99 46.78 3.85
C ARG A 886 2.14 47.92 2.86
N VAL A 887 1.51 47.77 1.69
CA VAL A 887 1.58 48.77 0.62
C VAL A 887 0.70 49.97 0.96
N LYS A 888 1.33 51.15 1.05
CA LYS A 888 0.70 52.45 1.35
C LYS A 888 1.62 53.56 0.81
N ASP A 889 1.67 53.73 -0.50
CA ASP A 889 2.56 54.72 -1.15
C ASP A 889 1.95 55.28 -2.46
N LYS A 890 2.38 56.48 -2.85
CA LYS A 890 1.99 57.12 -4.11
C LYS A 890 3.11 56.98 -5.13
N VAL A 891 2.77 56.44 -6.29
CA VAL A 891 3.75 56.07 -7.32
C VAL A 891 3.24 56.51 -8.68
N LEU A 892 4.15 56.95 -9.56
CA LEU A 892 3.79 57.29 -10.94
C LEU A 892 3.39 56.02 -11.73
N SER A 893 2.20 56.02 -12.31
CA SER A 893 1.75 54.93 -13.20
C SER A 893 2.62 54.87 -14.46
N PRO A 894 3.01 53.67 -14.92
CA PRO A 894 3.73 53.53 -16.17
C PRO A 894 2.83 53.70 -17.42
N LEU A 895 1.51 53.81 -17.25
CA LEU A 895 0.60 54.12 -18.35
C LEU A 895 0.53 55.61 -18.62
N GLU A 896 0.71 55.97 -19.89
CA GLU A 896 0.63 57.35 -20.35
C GLU A 896 -0.77 57.93 -20.07
N GLY A 897 -0.82 59.09 -19.42
CA GLY A 897 -2.07 59.82 -19.15
C GLY A 897 -2.75 59.54 -17.81
N ILE A 898 -2.28 58.57 -16.99
CA ILE A 898 -2.88 58.25 -15.68
C ILE A 898 -2.31 59.12 -14.53
N GLY A 899 -1.01 59.42 -14.56
CA GLY A 899 -0.36 60.22 -13.50
C GLY A 899 0.01 59.41 -12.26
N GLU A 900 0.04 60.05 -11.08
CA GLU A 900 0.32 59.37 -9.80
C GLU A 900 -0.89 58.54 -9.35
N VAL A 901 -0.64 57.29 -8.99
CA VAL A 901 -1.61 56.37 -8.43
C VAL A 901 -1.27 56.07 -6.97
N GLU A 902 -2.29 56.02 -6.13
CA GLU A 902 -2.13 55.64 -4.73
C GLU A 902 -2.29 54.13 -4.60
N GLN A 903 -1.17 53.43 -4.38
CA GLN A 903 -1.15 51.98 -4.32
C GLN A 903 -1.62 51.48 -2.94
N ARG A 904 -2.41 50.41 -2.97
CA ARG A 904 -2.99 49.72 -1.80
C ARG A 904 -2.80 48.22 -1.91
N THR A 905 -3.31 47.50 -0.92
CA THR A 905 -3.39 46.05 -0.90
C THR A 905 -4.84 45.56 -0.96
N ASN A 906 -5.03 44.28 -1.28
CA ASN A 906 -6.30 43.60 -1.14
C ASN A 906 -6.55 43.27 0.33
N VAL A 907 -7.77 43.50 0.77
CA VAL A 907 -8.28 43.07 2.07
C VAL A 907 -9.43 42.12 1.80
N TYR A 908 -9.30 40.90 2.30
CA TYR A 908 -10.25 39.83 2.07
C TYR A 908 -10.96 39.47 3.36
N SER A 909 -12.21 39.04 3.25
CA SER A 909 -12.89 38.27 4.27
C SER A 909 -13.40 36.96 3.70
N ASP A 910 -13.28 35.92 4.52
CA ASP A 910 -13.96 34.65 4.34
C ASP A 910 -15.11 34.61 5.34
N SER A 911 -16.30 34.27 4.85
CA SER A 911 -17.54 34.43 5.61
C SER A 911 -18.37 33.16 5.61
N MET A 912 -18.92 32.82 6.78
CA MET A 912 -19.92 31.77 6.96
C MET A 912 -21.23 32.16 6.28
N VAL A 913 -21.69 31.34 5.34
CA VAL A 913 -22.96 31.49 4.62
C VAL A 913 -23.80 30.22 4.74
N VAL A 914 -25.12 30.38 4.84
CA VAL A 914 -26.07 29.27 4.95
C VAL A 914 -26.66 28.97 3.58
N SER A 915 -26.63 27.68 3.18
CA SER A 915 -27.14 27.27 1.88
C SER A 915 -28.66 27.36 1.80
N LYS A 916 -29.18 27.76 0.64
CA LYS A 916 -30.62 27.89 0.43
C LYS A 916 -31.29 26.51 0.33
N GLY A 917 -32.44 26.36 1.01
CA GLY A 917 -33.27 25.17 0.93
C GLY A 917 -32.75 23.97 1.73
N ILE A 918 -31.93 24.23 2.75
CA ILE A 918 -31.53 23.24 3.75
C ILE A 918 -32.71 22.89 4.67
N LYS A 919 -32.62 21.75 5.37
CA LYS A 919 -33.65 21.35 6.34
C LYS A 919 -33.61 22.27 7.56
N GLU A 920 -34.75 22.52 8.19
CA GLU A 920 -34.83 23.37 9.40
C GLU A 920 -33.87 22.89 10.51
N THR A 921 -33.79 21.58 10.74
CA THR A 921 -32.89 21.01 11.76
C THR A 921 -31.41 21.25 11.44
N HIS A 922 -31.04 21.28 10.15
CA HIS A 922 -29.67 21.58 9.72
C HIS A 922 -29.40 23.09 9.82
N ARG A 923 -30.42 23.92 9.56
CA ARG A 923 -30.36 25.36 9.75
C ARG A 923 -30.06 25.69 11.20
N ASP A 924 -30.84 25.16 12.14
CA ASP A 924 -30.62 25.41 13.57
C ASP A 924 -29.21 24.96 14.00
N ALA A 925 -28.72 23.82 13.51
CA ALA A 925 -27.34 23.37 13.74
C ALA A 925 -26.29 24.33 13.14
N ALA A 926 -26.56 24.94 11.97
CA ALA A 926 -25.68 25.91 11.33
C ALA A 926 -25.60 27.23 12.14
N TYR A 927 -26.73 27.75 12.62
CA TYR A 927 -26.75 28.93 13.50
C TYR A 927 -26.06 28.66 14.83
N GLU A 928 -26.26 27.47 15.41
CA GLU A 928 -25.57 27.07 16.63
C GLU A 928 -24.04 26.97 16.42
N PHE A 929 -23.62 26.46 15.26
CA PHE A 929 -22.20 26.42 14.90
C PHE A 929 -21.62 27.83 14.73
N ILE A 930 -22.33 28.75 14.08
CA ILE A 930 -21.90 30.15 13.97
C ILE A 930 -21.74 30.77 15.37
N ASN A 931 -22.74 30.59 16.26
CA ASN A 931 -22.67 31.07 17.65
C ASN A 931 -21.49 30.46 18.42
N PHE A 932 -21.25 29.17 18.24
CA PHE A 932 -20.12 28.47 18.86
C PHE A 932 -18.78 29.05 18.40
N MET A 933 -18.61 29.32 17.11
CA MET A 933 -17.37 29.92 16.57
C MET A 933 -17.17 31.37 17.01
N TYR A 934 -18.24 32.08 17.34
CA TYR A 934 -18.21 33.47 17.81
C TYR A 934 -18.05 33.61 19.33
N ASN A 935 -18.05 32.51 20.08
CA ASN A 935 -17.65 32.54 21.48
C ASN A 935 -16.19 33.00 21.61
N GLU A 936 -15.91 33.94 22.52
CA GLU A 936 -14.58 34.57 22.66
C GLU A 936 -13.44 33.57 22.78
N GLN A 937 -13.59 32.53 23.61
CA GLN A 937 -12.55 31.53 23.79
C GLN A 937 -12.35 30.72 22.51
N ASN A 938 -13.42 30.19 21.93
CA ASN A 938 -13.33 29.39 20.70
C ASN A 938 -12.76 30.20 19.53
N ALA A 939 -13.14 31.47 19.40
CA ALA A 939 -12.61 32.36 18.38
C ALA A 939 -11.10 32.64 18.59
N THR A 940 -10.67 32.78 19.85
CA THR A 940 -9.26 32.98 20.23
C THR A 940 -8.44 31.72 19.91
N ASP A 941 -8.88 30.56 20.39
CA ASP A 941 -8.23 29.25 20.15
C ASP A 941 -8.08 29.00 18.65
N ASN A 942 -9.15 29.25 17.89
CA ASN A 942 -9.14 29.03 16.45
C ASN A 942 -8.18 29.96 15.72
N SER A 943 -8.18 31.26 16.07
CA SER A 943 -7.25 32.21 15.47
C SER A 943 -5.79 31.89 15.80
N MET A 944 -5.49 31.49 17.04
CA MET A 944 -4.14 31.06 17.43
C MET A 944 -3.70 29.82 16.68
N TYR A 945 -4.59 28.84 16.53
CA TYR A 945 -4.28 27.60 15.83
C TYR A 945 -4.05 27.84 14.32
N VAL A 946 -4.89 28.68 13.70
CA VAL A 946 -4.88 28.90 12.23
C VAL A 946 -3.85 29.96 11.81
N GLY A 947 -3.61 30.99 12.62
CA GLY A 947 -2.77 32.11 12.26
C GLY A 947 -3.51 33.32 11.65
N LEU A 948 -4.84 33.31 11.57
CA LEU A 948 -5.65 34.32 10.89
C LEU A 948 -6.40 35.25 11.85
N ALA A 949 -6.62 36.50 11.40
CA ALA A 949 -7.26 37.51 12.22
C ALA A 949 -8.72 37.16 12.50
N SER A 950 -9.07 37.14 13.79
CA SER A 950 -10.45 36.93 14.21
C SER A 950 -11.33 38.12 13.80
N PRO A 951 -12.58 37.89 13.38
CA PRO A 951 -13.57 38.96 13.20
C PRO A 951 -14.12 39.46 14.54
N VAL A 952 -13.89 38.72 15.63
CA VAL A 952 -14.39 39.03 16.99
C VAL A 952 -13.41 39.95 17.69
N ASP A 953 -13.87 41.15 18.07
CA ASP A 953 -13.02 42.18 18.67
C ASP A 953 -12.37 41.75 19.99
N SER A 954 -13.10 41.02 20.85
CA SER A 954 -12.54 40.54 22.12
C SER A 954 -11.45 39.50 21.93
N ALA A 955 -11.61 38.57 20.97
CA ALA A 955 -10.60 37.57 20.63
C ALA A 955 -9.33 38.23 20.05
N LEU A 956 -9.49 39.18 19.12
CA LEU A 956 -8.36 39.94 18.56
C LEU A 956 -7.56 40.69 19.65
N LYS A 957 -8.28 41.24 20.64
CA LYS A 957 -7.67 41.91 21.79
C LYS A 957 -6.94 40.92 22.70
N ALA A 958 -7.50 39.74 22.94
CA ALA A 958 -6.85 38.69 23.74
C ALA A 958 -5.51 38.27 23.12
N ILE A 959 -5.51 37.95 21.83
CA ILE A 959 -4.31 37.51 21.08
C ILE A 959 -3.21 38.59 21.09
N SER A 960 -3.57 39.87 21.02
CA SER A 960 -2.60 40.96 20.96
C SER A 960 -2.05 41.42 22.32
N THR A 961 -2.69 41.05 23.44
CA THR A 961 -2.35 41.62 24.75
C THR A 961 -1.98 40.60 25.83
N GLN A 962 -2.45 39.36 25.72
CA GLN A 962 -2.22 38.36 26.75
C GLN A 962 -0.86 37.66 26.56
N PRO A 963 -0.03 37.55 27.61
CA PRO A 963 1.27 36.86 27.53
C PRO A 963 1.14 35.33 27.46
N GLU A 964 0.06 34.79 28.02
CA GLU A 964 -0.29 33.37 27.98
C GLU A 964 -1.78 33.23 27.65
N ILE A 965 -2.13 32.24 26.84
CA ILE A 965 -3.51 31.89 26.52
C ILE A 965 -3.66 30.39 26.77
N ASP A 966 -4.64 30.01 27.60
CA ASP A 966 -4.88 28.62 28.05
C ASP A 966 -3.64 27.90 28.63
N GLY A 967 -2.70 28.67 29.21
CA GLY A 967 -1.50 28.15 29.86
C GLY A 967 -0.34 27.87 28.90
N GLU A 968 -0.46 28.25 27.63
CA GLU A 968 0.63 28.25 26.65
C GLU A 968 1.15 29.67 26.41
N GLU A 969 2.46 29.79 26.17
CA GLU A 969 3.09 31.07 25.83
C GLU A 969 2.51 31.60 24.52
N ASN A 970 2.07 32.86 24.50
CA ASN A 970 1.53 33.47 23.29
C ASN A 970 2.66 33.78 22.31
N GLU A 971 3.03 32.79 21.49
CA GLU A 971 4.10 32.89 20.49
C GLU A 971 3.83 33.97 19.42
N PHE A 972 2.61 34.51 19.36
CA PHE A 972 2.22 35.51 18.37
C PHE A 972 2.36 36.96 18.84
N LYS A 973 2.61 37.17 20.14
CA LYS A 973 2.68 38.51 20.74
C LYS A 973 3.68 39.43 20.04
N ASP A 974 4.83 38.89 19.62
CA ASP A 974 5.92 39.63 18.99
C ASP A 974 5.54 40.22 17.61
N TYR A 975 4.59 39.57 16.91
CA TYR A 975 4.12 39.91 15.57
C TYR A 975 2.64 40.33 15.57
N ALA A 976 2.13 40.88 16.68
CA ALA A 976 0.71 41.20 16.86
C ALA A 976 0.14 42.14 15.77
N GLU A 977 0.95 43.01 15.17
CA GLU A 977 0.52 43.88 14.06
C GLU A 977 0.26 43.13 12.74
N LEU A 978 0.76 41.91 12.54
CA LEU A 978 0.36 41.07 11.40
C LEU A 978 -1.08 40.55 11.55
N TYR A 979 -1.58 40.38 12.78
CA TYR A 979 -2.96 39.98 13.05
C TYR A 979 -3.99 41.10 12.88
N LYS A 980 -3.55 42.36 12.72
CA LYS A 980 -4.43 43.51 12.52
C LYS A 980 -4.42 43.89 11.05
N PRO A 981 -5.46 43.58 10.27
CA PRO A 981 -5.51 43.96 8.86
C PRO A 981 -5.41 45.48 8.70
N ILE A 982 -4.82 45.96 7.61
CA ILE A 982 -4.49 47.38 7.41
C ILE A 982 -5.69 48.32 7.58
N VAL A 983 -6.90 47.87 7.31
CA VAL A 983 -8.14 48.66 7.44
C VAL A 983 -8.49 48.98 8.89
N THR A 984 -7.85 48.35 9.87
CA THR A 984 -7.95 48.75 11.28
C THR A 984 -7.21 50.06 11.58
N ASP A 985 -6.28 50.49 10.73
CA ASP A 985 -5.63 51.80 10.81
C ASP A 985 -6.61 52.90 10.32
N PRO A 986 -7.08 53.80 11.21
CA PRO A 986 -8.01 54.87 10.84
C PRO A 986 -7.41 55.87 9.84
N GLU A 987 -6.09 55.96 9.72
CA GLU A 987 -5.44 56.79 8.69
C GLU A 987 -5.48 56.13 7.31
N TYR A 988 -5.62 54.80 7.25
CA TYR A 988 -5.81 54.09 5.99
C TYR A 988 -7.25 54.24 5.49
N THR A 989 -8.26 54.21 6.35
CA THR A 989 -9.68 54.18 5.94
C THR A 989 -10.33 55.53 5.68
N LYS A 990 -9.65 56.66 5.95
CA LYS A 990 -10.22 58.02 5.89
C LYS A 990 -10.57 58.56 4.49
N VAL A 991 -10.24 57.82 3.45
CA VAL A 991 -10.45 58.18 2.04
C VAL A 991 -11.01 56.90 1.40
N TYR A 992 -11.71 56.96 0.27
CA TYR A 992 -11.77 55.98 -0.85
C TYR A 992 -13.17 55.80 -1.43
N ASP A 993 -13.30 56.06 -2.73
CA ASP A 993 -14.50 55.84 -3.53
C ASP A 993 -14.55 54.41 -4.15
N GLU A 994 -13.46 53.63 -4.04
CA GLU A 994 -13.27 52.34 -4.73
C GLU A 994 -13.17 51.16 -3.74
N PRO A 995 -13.75 49.97 -4.06
CA PRO A 995 -13.73 48.80 -3.17
C PRO A 995 -12.32 48.23 -2.94
N LEU A 996 -12.01 47.91 -1.68
CA LEU A 996 -10.75 47.27 -1.29
C LEU A 996 -10.79 45.73 -1.41
N SER A 997 -11.95 45.10 -1.29
CA SER A 997 -12.10 43.66 -1.51
C SER A 997 -12.36 43.35 -2.99
N PHE A 998 -12.03 42.14 -3.41
CA PHE A 998 -12.38 41.69 -4.75
C PHE A 998 -13.89 41.63 -4.95
N GLN A 999 -14.35 42.14 -6.09
CA GLN A 999 -15.73 42.08 -6.55
C GLN A 999 -15.87 40.97 -7.60
N ASN A 1000 -17.08 40.41 -7.70
CA ASN A 1000 -17.45 39.44 -8.72
C ASN A 1000 -17.93 40.15 -9.99
N ASN A 1001 -17.24 39.90 -11.11
CA ASN A 1001 -17.59 40.43 -12.42
C ASN A 1001 -17.82 39.33 -13.48
N ASN A 1002 -18.22 38.12 -13.06
CA ASN A 1002 -18.61 36.97 -13.89
C ASN A 1002 -17.76 36.78 -15.17
N GLU A 1003 -18.19 37.35 -16.31
CA GLU A 1003 -17.50 37.24 -17.60
C GLU A 1003 -16.08 37.84 -17.60
N LEU A 1004 -15.87 38.97 -16.92
CA LEU A 1004 -14.56 39.61 -16.87
C LEU A 1004 -13.57 38.79 -16.04
N ASP A 1005 -14.04 38.22 -14.93
CA ASP A 1005 -13.24 37.33 -14.08
C ASP A 1005 -12.85 36.05 -14.83
N ALA A 1006 -13.77 35.45 -15.59
CA ALA A 1006 -13.46 34.30 -16.45
C ALA A 1006 -12.40 34.63 -17.51
N TYR A 1007 -12.46 35.84 -18.10
CA TYR A 1007 -11.48 36.32 -19.07
C TYR A 1007 -10.10 36.55 -18.43
N LEU A 1008 -10.06 37.13 -17.24
CA LEU A 1008 -8.83 37.32 -16.46
C LEU A 1008 -8.17 35.98 -16.15
N VAL A 1009 -8.94 34.98 -15.70
CA VAL A 1009 -8.44 33.64 -15.40
C VAL A 1009 -7.88 32.94 -16.67
N ASP A 1010 -8.51 33.10 -17.83
CA ASP A 1010 -7.97 32.58 -19.10
C ASP A 1010 -6.60 33.19 -19.44
N LEU A 1011 -6.44 34.51 -19.28
CA LEU A 1011 -5.16 35.19 -19.49
C LEU A 1011 -4.10 34.80 -18.45
N TYR A 1012 -4.50 34.62 -17.20
CA TYR A 1012 -3.64 34.09 -16.16
C TYR A 1012 -3.13 32.67 -16.49
N ASN A 1013 -3.99 31.78 -17.00
CA ASN A 1013 -3.56 30.44 -17.40
C ASN A 1013 -2.56 30.47 -18.58
N LYS A 1014 -2.71 31.43 -19.50
CA LYS A 1014 -1.71 31.68 -20.57
C LYS A 1014 -0.38 32.16 -19.99
N LEU A 1015 -0.41 33.04 -19.00
CA LEU A 1015 0.77 33.52 -18.27
C LEU A 1015 1.54 32.33 -17.65
N LEU A 1016 0.86 31.45 -16.92
CA LEU A 1016 1.45 30.24 -16.31
C LEU A 1016 2.09 29.31 -17.33
N THR A 1017 1.42 29.09 -18.46
CA THR A 1017 1.94 28.23 -19.54
C THR A 1017 3.26 28.77 -20.10
N SER A 1018 3.42 30.10 -20.15
CA SER A 1018 4.66 30.73 -20.60
C SER A 1018 5.83 30.52 -19.64
N ILE A 1019 5.56 30.45 -18.33
CA ILE A 1019 6.57 30.20 -17.29
C ILE A 1019 7.09 28.77 -17.37
N ASN A 1020 6.18 27.80 -17.44
CA ASN A 1020 6.50 26.36 -17.48
C ASN A 1020 7.24 25.92 -18.76
N SER A 1021 7.28 26.78 -19.78
CA SER A 1021 8.02 26.55 -21.03
C SER A 1021 9.48 27.00 -21.01
N LYS A 1022 9.91 27.71 -19.96
CA LYS A 1022 11.30 28.10 -19.68
C LYS A 1022 11.98 27.10 -18.77
#